data_AF-A0A496QN19-F1
#
_entry.id   AF-A0A496QN19-F1
#
_cell.length_a   1.000
_cell.length_b   1.000
_cell.length_c   1.000
_cell.angle_alpha   90.00
_cell.angle_beta   90.00
_cell.angle_gamma   90.00
#
_symmetry.space_group_name_H-M   'P 1'
#
loop_
_entity.id
_entity.type
_entity.pdbx_description
1 polymer ?
#
loop_
_entity_poly.entity_id
_entity_poly.type
_entity_poly.pdbx_seq_one_letter_code
_entity_poly.pdbx_strand_id
1 'polypeptide(L)'
;MSLACPFPFLYGELKGTPWYSRFIVEEYYIRLNHAPDRYVVRDKELKVPSNAPRFAFYKRLITNYFLDSSGRIDSLSPWEILLDLRKIKSDLFSPEEIITFSETDTRGKTYDPDDWVSLVKENLSLRCCLQKAWIQPGLKQVFDRAEKIMLFPGKRENFKHDIQTWLYPWRGKRLLLVVFNNPLYRGVDRAFAEKVIESSFRDMSAELIENISIPPEETWIEYLRNFIGSGGVIVTTGIWSYYSLFKIVSPFVFVLDNREWIARTLFQSSFYPQSVSPWIATSALEKYLIKEEDLSVEGHPFQVMAAAGVQERRFPEEVDLTGTQYTSLSLFEFLAGKTPRSFDDRLVEDISFLENISNKYGFRVLTGFYRVSKDEIEKCSKDEPGAVLVNGVLCNENQIKATPILSGNLYSPYDLYLEGSGFLTSFNYYFTKNLTHIYNSSVAPSDAIKTENIFIDYLGLFYENRAFESVPLYNKGFLGCTKKGEVFAAYLNIASVSLEADRVSYIFTPDQINRASKNCNTSLYLPCFSENYVGAGKYCLSIVQDVIIYSGPGPCRIPPFGVVVTSNDPFPSDLKGLKWSVEFRDLPVPKSRLSWLFGGFNLLVVNGRNLYRTYVEAENALKREGWYHPQSRLTQETQLVPGERQPRAVFGRTSNGKIILLTFSGRTEISRGVTFSESVLFASRFIENGENFDFLVNLDGGASSFFMVFDNGEKKLLSMPAPSSENPAGVPRPVPSVFLLKLKNPMKEMV
;
A
#
# COMPACT_ATOMS: atom_id res chain seq x y z
N MET A 1 -30.64 -30.13 -21.01
CA MET A 1 -30.06 -29.60 -22.26
C MET A 1 -30.58 -28.18 -22.47
N SER A 2 -29.72 -27.17 -22.34
CA SER A 2 -29.79 -25.93 -23.11
C SER A 2 -28.37 -25.39 -23.23
N LEU A 3 -27.88 -25.29 -24.46
CA LEU A 3 -26.60 -24.71 -24.84
C LEU A 3 -26.70 -23.19 -24.72
N ALA A 4 -25.80 -22.57 -23.96
CA ALA A 4 -25.50 -21.13 -24.06
C ALA A 4 -23.98 -20.99 -24.18
N CYS A 5 -23.54 -20.36 -25.26
CA CYS A 5 -22.16 -20.29 -25.72
C CYS A 5 -21.34 -19.30 -24.84
N PRO A 6 -20.23 -19.69 -24.18
CA PRO A 6 -19.54 -18.83 -23.22
C PRO A 6 -18.28 -18.17 -23.79
N PHE A 7 -18.30 -17.67 -25.02
CA PHE A 7 -17.15 -16.93 -25.57
C PHE A 7 -17.56 -15.62 -26.27
N PRO A 8 -16.82 -14.52 -26.03
CA PRO A 8 -17.02 -13.25 -26.72
C PRO A 8 -16.83 -13.41 -28.23
N PHE A 9 -17.78 -12.92 -29.04
CA PHE A 9 -17.64 -12.89 -30.50
C PHE A 9 -17.14 -11.51 -30.95
N LEU A 10 -16.02 -11.50 -31.68
CA LEU A 10 -15.47 -10.31 -32.34
C LEU A 10 -16.14 -10.13 -33.70
N TYR A 11 -16.52 -8.90 -34.06
CA TYR A 11 -17.00 -8.60 -35.41
C TYR A 11 -15.86 -8.74 -36.41
N GLY A 12 -15.88 -9.80 -37.22
CA GLY A 12 -14.86 -10.07 -38.23
C GLY A 12 -14.70 -8.93 -39.23
N GLU A 13 -15.74 -8.13 -39.42
CA GLU A 13 -15.80 -6.95 -40.28
C GLU A 13 -14.94 -5.79 -39.77
N LEU A 14 -14.62 -5.73 -38.47
CA LEU A 14 -13.72 -4.72 -37.90
C LEU A 14 -12.24 -5.12 -38.02
N LYS A 15 -11.92 -6.32 -38.55
CA LYS A 15 -10.56 -6.86 -38.62
C LYS A 15 -9.66 -6.00 -39.49
N GLY A 16 -8.58 -5.49 -38.88
CA GLY A 16 -7.65 -4.55 -39.52
C GLY A 16 -7.83 -3.09 -39.09
N THR A 17 -8.88 -2.77 -38.32
CA THR A 17 -9.05 -1.45 -37.68
C THR A 17 -8.45 -1.43 -36.27
N PRO A 18 -8.06 -0.26 -35.72
CA PRO A 18 -7.66 -0.13 -34.32
C PRO A 18 -8.71 -0.62 -33.32
N TRP A 19 -9.97 -0.74 -33.74
CA TRP A 19 -11.12 -1.11 -32.93
C TRP A 19 -11.36 -2.61 -32.83
N TYR A 20 -10.77 -3.43 -33.72
CA TYR A 20 -10.96 -4.88 -33.73
C TYR A 20 -10.63 -5.56 -32.39
N SER A 21 -9.57 -5.11 -31.71
CA SER A 21 -9.17 -5.61 -30.39
C SER A 21 -9.72 -4.77 -29.23
N ARG A 22 -10.42 -3.67 -29.53
CA ARG A 22 -10.92 -2.72 -28.54
C ARG A 22 -12.42 -2.80 -28.31
N PHE A 23 -13.15 -3.44 -29.22
CA PHE A 23 -14.59 -3.57 -29.19
C PHE A 23 -14.96 -5.06 -29.10
N ILE A 24 -15.33 -5.48 -27.89
CA ILE A 24 -15.93 -6.81 -27.65
C ILE A 24 -17.40 -6.57 -27.34
N VAL A 25 -18.28 -7.05 -28.21
CA VAL A 25 -19.71 -7.09 -27.93
C VAL A 25 -20.07 -8.53 -27.61
N GLU A 26 -20.12 -8.82 -26.32
CA GLU A 26 -21.02 -9.86 -25.86
C GLU A 26 -22.44 -9.28 -25.96
N GLU A 27 -23.47 -10.10 -26.17
CA GLU A 27 -24.87 -9.69 -26.45
C GLU A 27 -25.41 -8.56 -25.53
N TYR A 28 -24.76 -8.30 -24.38
CA TYR A 28 -25.16 -7.37 -23.33
C TYR A 28 -24.04 -6.42 -22.84
N TYR A 29 -22.83 -6.45 -23.43
CA TYR A 29 -21.68 -5.69 -22.94
C TYR A 29 -20.94 -5.00 -24.08
N ILE A 30 -20.71 -3.69 -23.96
CA ILE A 30 -19.82 -2.98 -24.86
C ILE A 30 -18.53 -2.68 -24.08
N ARG A 31 -17.50 -3.49 -24.33
CA ARG A 31 -16.17 -3.23 -23.78
C ARG A 31 -15.47 -2.25 -24.71
N LEU A 32 -15.17 -1.04 -24.23
CA LEU A 32 -14.41 -0.01 -24.97
C LEU A 32 -13.00 0.07 -24.39
N ASN A 33 -12.03 -0.48 -25.12
CA ASN A 33 -10.64 -0.53 -24.70
C ASN A 33 -9.92 0.77 -25.14
N HIS A 34 -10.24 1.89 -24.48
CA HIS A 34 -9.44 3.11 -24.60
C HIS A 34 -8.18 3.02 -23.72
N ALA A 35 -7.06 3.59 -24.18
CA ALA A 35 -5.86 3.77 -23.37
C ALA A 35 -5.83 5.23 -22.88
N PRO A 36 -5.33 5.51 -21.66
CA PRO A 36 -4.71 4.59 -20.69
C PRO A 36 -5.70 3.87 -19.77
N ASP A 37 -6.96 4.29 -19.72
CA ASP A 37 -7.95 3.78 -18.77
C ASP A 37 -8.96 2.83 -19.42
N ARG A 38 -9.01 1.59 -18.92
CA ARG A 38 -9.92 0.56 -19.44
C ARG A 38 -11.32 0.74 -18.83
N TYR A 39 -12.31 1.10 -19.65
CA TYR A 39 -13.71 1.22 -19.22
C TYR A 39 -14.56 0.07 -19.75
N VAL A 40 -15.38 -0.54 -18.88
CA VAL A 40 -16.43 -1.48 -19.29
C VAL A 40 -17.77 -0.80 -19.10
N VAL A 41 -18.47 -0.53 -20.20
CA VAL A 41 -19.77 0.15 -20.17
C VAL A 41 -20.87 -0.88 -20.43
N ARG A 42 -21.79 -1.01 -19.47
CA ARG A 42 -22.95 -1.91 -19.60
C ARG A 42 -24.10 -1.17 -20.28
N ASP A 43 -24.62 -1.73 -21.36
CA ASP A 43 -25.80 -1.21 -22.04
C ASP A 43 -27.06 -2.03 -21.72
N LYS A 44 -28.26 -1.49 -21.99
CA LYS A 44 -29.55 -2.16 -21.73
C LYS A 44 -29.73 -3.38 -22.64
N GLU A 45 -30.23 -4.47 -22.07
CA GLU A 45 -30.42 -5.75 -22.76
C GLU A 45 -31.60 -5.67 -23.77
N LEU A 46 -31.60 -6.51 -24.81
CA LEU A 46 -32.68 -6.60 -25.79
C LEU A 46 -33.40 -7.96 -25.63
N LYS A 47 -34.73 -7.96 -25.57
CA LYS A 47 -35.58 -9.18 -25.56
C LYS A 47 -35.68 -9.83 -26.93
N VAL A 48 -35.17 -9.19 -27.98
CA VAL A 48 -35.24 -9.68 -29.36
C VAL A 48 -34.19 -10.78 -29.54
N PRO A 49 -34.58 -12.00 -29.97
CA PRO A 49 -33.64 -13.09 -30.21
C PRO A 49 -32.53 -12.68 -31.20
N SER A 50 -31.29 -13.11 -30.94
CA SER A 50 -30.14 -12.66 -31.72
C SER A 50 -30.08 -13.17 -33.17
N ASN A 51 -30.94 -14.12 -33.52
CA ASN A 51 -31.15 -14.59 -34.90
C ASN A 51 -32.24 -13.81 -35.66
N ALA A 52 -32.91 -12.83 -35.05
CA ALA A 52 -33.93 -12.03 -35.72
C ALA A 52 -33.31 -11.10 -36.79
N PRO A 53 -33.94 -10.92 -37.98
CA PRO A 53 -33.41 -10.07 -39.04
C PRO A 53 -33.13 -8.61 -38.60
N ARG A 54 -33.95 -8.08 -37.70
CA ARG A 54 -33.76 -6.74 -37.11
C ARG A 54 -32.53 -6.65 -36.21
N PHE A 55 -32.18 -7.73 -35.50
CA PHE A 55 -30.97 -7.79 -34.68
C PHE A 55 -29.70 -7.85 -35.55
N ALA A 56 -29.74 -8.59 -36.66
CA ALA A 56 -28.66 -8.58 -37.65
C ALA A 56 -28.49 -7.19 -38.29
N PHE A 57 -29.60 -6.48 -38.56
CA PHE A 57 -29.57 -5.11 -39.07
C PHE A 57 -28.99 -4.12 -38.04
N TYR A 58 -29.35 -4.25 -36.77
CA TYR A 58 -28.76 -3.47 -35.67
C TYR A 58 -27.24 -3.68 -35.55
N LYS A 59 -26.76 -4.92 -35.59
CA LYS A 59 -25.32 -5.25 -35.60
C LYS A 59 -24.58 -4.55 -36.74
N ARG A 60 -25.19 -4.52 -37.93
CA ARG A 60 -24.62 -3.83 -39.10
C ARG A 60 -24.55 -2.31 -38.90
N LEU A 61 -25.57 -1.70 -38.31
CA LEU A 61 -25.58 -0.26 -38.03
C LEU A 61 -24.54 0.14 -36.98
N ILE A 62 -24.34 -0.65 -35.92
CA ILE A 62 -23.26 -0.42 -34.95
C ILE A 62 -21.89 -0.55 -35.65
N THR A 63 -21.70 -1.58 -36.46
CA THR A 63 -20.44 -1.80 -37.19
C THR A 63 -20.15 -0.62 -38.11
N ASN A 64 -21.14 -0.16 -38.87
CA ASN A 64 -21.03 1.03 -39.72
C ASN A 64 -20.75 2.30 -38.91
N TYR A 65 -21.39 2.50 -37.76
CA TYR A 65 -21.11 3.64 -36.89
C TYR A 65 -19.62 3.73 -36.53
N PHE A 66 -18.96 2.61 -36.20
CA PHE A 66 -17.52 2.59 -35.92
C PHE A 66 -16.64 2.76 -37.16
N LEU A 67 -17.03 2.18 -38.30
CA LEU A 67 -16.28 2.29 -39.54
C LEU A 67 -16.36 3.72 -40.14
N ASP A 68 -17.55 4.31 -40.15
CA ASP A 68 -17.81 5.63 -40.73
C ASP A 68 -17.33 6.76 -39.80
N SER A 69 -17.27 6.52 -38.48
CA SER A 69 -16.80 7.51 -37.49
C SER A 69 -15.33 7.36 -37.11
N SER A 70 -14.56 6.48 -37.77
CA SER A 70 -13.22 6.07 -37.34
C SER A 70 -12.23 7.23 -37.12
N GLY A 71 -12.41 8.36 -37.79
CA GLY A 71 -11.57 9.56 -37.64
C GLY A 71 -11.98 10.52 -36.51
N ARG A 72 -13.22 10.44 -36.01
CA ARG A 72 -13.73 11.30 -34.93
C ARG A 72 -14.03 10.53 -33.64
N ILE A 73 -14.23 9.22 -33.72
CA ILE A 73 -14.66 8.40 -32.59
C ILE A 73 -13.62 8.33 -31.46
N ASP A 74 -12.31 8.40 -31.77
CA ASP A 74 -11.25 8.50 -30.75
C ASP A 74 -11.28 9.83 -29.97
N SER A 75 -11.99 10.85 -30.48
CA SER A 75 -12.19 12.14 -29.80
C SER A 75 -13.47 12.18 -28.96
N LEU A 76 -14.34 11.17 -29.07
CA LEU A 76 -15.55 11.05 -28.27
C LEU A 76 -15.24 10.33 -26.95
N SER A 77 -15.86 10.81 -25.87
CA SER A 77 -15.80 10.13 -24.59
C SER A 77 -16.56 8.79 -24.66
N PRO A 78 -16.22 7.80 -23.80
CA PRO A 78 -16.95 6.54 -23.73
C PRO A 78 -18.46 6.69 -23.51
N TRP A 79 -18.88 7.78 -22.86
CA TRP A 79 -20.29 8.08 -22.62
C TRP A 79 -21.01 8.58 -23.88
N GLU A 80 -20.37 9.43 -24.68
CA GLU A 80 -20.92 9.91 -25.95
C GLU A 80 -21.10 8.76 -26.94
N ILE A 81 -20.10 7.87 -27.03
CA ILE A 81 -20.19 6.65 -27.83
C ILE A 81 -21.39 5.79 -27.38
N LEU A 82 -21.58 5.62 -26.06
CA LEU A 82 -22.73 4.86 -25.54
C LEU A 82 -24.08 5.52 -25.90
N LEU A 83 -24.19 6.85 -25.79
CA LEU A 83 -25.42 7.56 -26.12
C LEU A 83 -25.79 7.41 -27.60
N ASP A 84 -24.81 7.48 -28.49
CA ASP A 84 -25.03 7.25 -29.92
C ASP A 84 -25.49 5.81 -30.20
N LEU A 85 -24.85 4.83 -29.58
CA LEU A 85 -25.24 3.41 -29.73
C LEU A 85 -26.63 3.12 -29.15
N ARG A 86 -27.01 3.78 -28.06
CA ARG A 86 -28.36 3.70 -27.48
C ARG A 86 -29.40 4.35 -28.36
N LYS A 87 -29.07 5.45 -29.02
CA LYS A 87 -29.94 6.07 -30.01
C LYS A 87 -30.21 5.15 -31.19
N ILE A 88 -29.15 4.54 -31.76
CA ILE A 88 -29.30 3.53 -32.82
C ILE A 88 -30.19 2.38 -32.34
N LYS A 89 -30.05 1.95 -31.08
CA LYS A 89 -30.87 0.89 -30.49
C LYS A 89 -32.34 1.33 -30.34
N SER A 90 -32.62 2.52 -29.81
CA SER A 90 -33.98 3.03 -29.62
C SER A 90 -34.71 3.32 -30.93
N ASP A 91 -33.97 3.65 -31.99
CA ASP A 91 -34.55 3.89 -33.32
C ASP A 91 -35.01 2.59 -34.00
N LEU A 92 -34.49 1.44 -33.57
CA LEU A 92 -34.73 0.12 -34.19
C LEU A 92 -35.65 -0.81 -33.39
N PHE A 93 -35.66 -0.65 -32.06
CA PHE A 93 -36.39 -1.54 -31.15
C PHE A 93 -37.31 -0.72 -30.27
N SER A 94 -38.53 -1.23 -30.08
CA SER A 94 -39.48 -0.56 -29.22
C SER A 94 -39.01 -0.59 -27.75
N PRO A 95 -39.46 0.34 -26.90
CA PRO A 95 -39.10 0.37 -25.49
C PRO A 95 -39.39 -0.94 -24.74
N GLU A 96 -40.38 -1.71 -25.17
CA GLU A 96 -40.77 -3.01 -24.58
C GLU A 96 -39.84 -4.16 -25.00
N GLU A 97 -39.26 -4.04 -26.21
CA GLU A 97 -38.26 -4.95 -26.78
C GLU A 97 -36.86 -4.71 -26.16
N ILE A 98 -36.62 -3.55 -25.56
CA ILE A 98 -35.43 -3.27 -24.75
C ILE A 98 -35.77 -3.69 -23.31
N ILE A 99 -34.99 -4.62 -22.73
CA ILE A 99 -34.99 -4.86 -21.28
C ILE A 99 -34.43 -3.60 -20.63
N THR A 100 -35.33 -2.67 -20.39
CA THR A 100 -35.23 -1.74 -19.30
C THR A 100 -35.20 -2.60 -18.03
N PHE A 101 -34.08 -2.64 -17.32
CA PHE A 101 -34.22 -2.72 -15.86
C PHE A 101 -35.23 -1.63 -15.53
N SER A 102 -36.34 -2.00 -14.90
CA SER A 102 -37.34 -1.03 -14.50
C SER A 102 -36.62 0.02 -13.67
N GLU A 103 -36.55 1.27 -14.14
CA GLU A 103 -36.29 2.42 -13.28
C GLU A 103 -37.58 2.70 -12.49
N THR A 104 -37.98 1.68 -11.73
CA THR A 104 -38.85 1.80 -10.58
C THR A 104 -37.97 1.44 -9.40
N ASP A 105 -37.80 2.40 -8.48
CA ASP A 105 -37.63 2.05 -7.08
C ASP A 105 -38.64 0.94 -6.76
N THR A 106 -38.22 -0.03 -5.95
CA THR A 106 -38.99 -1.10 -5.28
C THR A 106 -40.42 -0.75 -4.82
N ARG A 107 -40.84 0.51 -4.85
CA ARG A 107 -42.17 1.04 -4.52
C ARG A 107 -43.08 1.37 -5.72
N GLY A 108 -42.69 1.09 -6.96
CA GLY A 108 -43.61 1.06 -8.11
C GLY A 108 -44.13 2.42 -8.62
N LYS A 109 -43.32 3.49 -8.56
CA LYS A 109 -43.65 4.78 -9.19
C LYS A 109 -42.85 5.00 -10.48
N THR A 110 -43.54 5.32 -11.57
CA THR A 110 -42.99 5.73 -12.86
C THR A 110 -42.82 7.25 -12.95
N TYR A 111 -41.70 7.72 -13.51
CA TYR A 111 -41.43 9.12 -13.82
C TYR A 111 -41.44 9.35 -15.34
N ASP A 112 -41.91 10.53 -15.76
CA ASP A 112 -41.94 10.97 -17.15
C ASP A 112 -40.51 11.30 -17.63
N PRO A 113 -40.02 10.70 -18.75
CA PRO A 113 -38.68 10.93 -19.27
C PRO A 113 -38.35 12.40 -19.63
N ASP A 114 -39.36 13.19 -19.99
CA ASP A 114 -39.15 14.56 -20.47
C ASP A 114 -38.85 15.57 -19.33
N ASP A 115 -39.25 15.25 -18.10
CA ASP A 115 -38.91 16.03 -16.91
C ASP A 115 -37.46 15.82 -16.47
N TRP A 116 -36.90 14.62 -16.69
CA TRP A 116 -35.52 14.33 -16.25
C TRP A 116 -34.47 14.97 -17.16
N VAL A 117 -34.71 14.98 -18.47
CA VAL A 117 -33.79 15.62 -19.44
C VAL A 117 -33.76 17.15 -19.24
N SER A 118 -34.87 17.76 -18.84
CA SER A 118 -34.95 19.18 -18.52
C SER A 118 -34.19 19.53 -17.24
N LEU A 119 -34.32 18.70 -16.18
CA LEU A 119 -33.56 18.84 -14.93
C LEU A 119 -32.05 18.63 -15.14
N VAL A 120 -31.65 17.70 -16.02
CA VAL A 120 -30.24 17.44 -16.34
C VAL A 120 -29.65 18.57 -17.20
N LYS A 121 -30.41 19.18 -18.11
CA LYS A 121 -29.97 20.35 -18.88
C LYS A 121 -29.81 21.61 -18.02
N GLU A 122 -30.70 21.84 -17.05
CA GLU A 122 -30.53 22.91 -16.07
C GLU A 122 -29.29 22.68 -15.19
N ASN A 123 -28.99 21.44 -14.80
CA ASN A 123 -27.83 21.14 -13.96
C ASN A 123 -26.48 21.06 -14.72
N LEU A 124 -26.49 20.70 -16.01
CA LEU A 124 -25.28 20.64 -16.85
C LEU A 124 -24.84 22.02 -17.35
N SER A 125 -25.75 22.99 -17.46
CA SER A 125 -25.40 24.37 -17.82
C SER A 125 -24.63 25.12 -16.72
N LEU A 126 -24.53 24.57 -15.51
CA LEU A 126 -23.87 25.20 -14.36
C LEU A 126 -22.48 24.66 -13.96
N ARG A 127 -21.89 23.69 -14.67
CA ARG A 127 -20.56 23.14 -14.25
C ARG A 127 -19.58 22.81 -15.39
N CYS A 128 -19.30 23.80 -16.24
CA CYS A 128 -17.95 23.97 -16.79
C CYS A 128 -17.13 24.79 -15.80
N CYS A 129 -16.44 24.15 -14.83
CA CYS A 129 -15.33 24.69 -14.01
C CYS A 129 -14.99 23.73 -12.85
N LEU A 130 -14.36 22.57 -13.09
CA LEU A 130 -13.70 21.82 -12.01
C LEU A 130 -12.31 21.32 -12.47
N GLN A 131 -11.46 22.30 -12.80
CA GLN A 131 -10.04 22.21 -12.49
C GLN A 131 -9.84 22.76 -11.06
N LYS A 132 -9.20 21.97 -10.17
CA LYS A 132 -8.69 22.30 -8.82
C LYS A 132 -9.69 22.34 -7.64
N ALA A 133 -9.50 21.44 -6.67
CA ALA A 133 -9.87 21.61 -5.25
C ALA A 133 -8.68 21.09 -4.41
N TRP A 134 -7.76 21.91 -3.88
CA TRP A 134 -7.78 22.78 -2.67
C TRP A 134 -8.17 22.06 -1.37
N ILE A 135 -7.18 21.63 -0.57
CA ILE A 135 -7.28 21.77 0.90
C ILE A 135 -6.84 23.21 1.19
N GLN A 136 -7.73 24.03 1.75
CA GLN A 136 -7.46 25.44 1.97
C GLN A 136 -6.73 25.70 3.31
N PRO A 137 -5.68 26.54 3.35
CA PRO A 137 -5.00 27.02 4.56
C PRO A 137 -5.88 27.67 5.64
N GLY A 138 -7.16 27.95 5.37
CA GLY A 138 -8.07 28.61 6.32
C GLY A 138 -8.65 27.71 7.42
N LEU A 139 -8.50 26.38 7.34
CA LEU A 139 -9.32 25.47 8.17
C LEU A 139 -8.83 25.46 9.62
N LYS A 140 -7.51 25.44 9.78
CA LYS A 140 -6.83 25.61 11.07
C LYS A 140 -7.19 26.95 11.73
N GLN A 141 -7.17 28.04 10.95
CA GLN A 141 -7.55 29.36 11.45
C GLN A 141 -9.02 29.46 11.92
N VAL A 142 -9.90 28.58 11.45
CA VAL A 142 -11.30 28.52 11.90
C VAL A 142 -11.41 27.69 13.18
N PHE A 143 -10.69 26.58 13.30
CA PHE A 143 -10.66 25.80 14.54
C PHE A 143 -10.05 26.58 15.71
N ASP A 144 -9.01 27.36 15.47
CA ASP A 144 -8.36 28.19 16.50
C ASP A 144 -9.26 29.35 16.99
N ARG A 145 -10.34 29.67 16.27
CA ARG A 145 -11.35 30.68 16.66
C ARG A 145 -12.58 30.09 17.33
N ALA A 146 -12.74 28.76 17.30
CA ALA A 146 -13.81 28.12 18.05
C ALA A 146 -13.51 28.27 19.54
N GLU A 147 -14.48 28.74 20.32
CA GLU A 147 -14.30 28.81 21.79
C GLU A 147 -14.15 27.41 22.37
N LYS A 148 -14.73 26.39 21.71
CA LYS A 148 -14.63 25.00 22.13
C LYS A 148 -15.04 24.00 21.05
N ILE A 149 -14.32 22.88 20.95
CA ILE A 149 -14.55 21.77 20.01
C ILE A 149 -14.77 20.47 20.79
N MET A 150 -15.81 19.70 20.42
CA MET A 150 -16.16 18.42 21.04
C MET A 150 -16.06 17.27 20.03
N LEU A 151 -15.35 16.21 20.40
CA LEU A 151 -15.18 14.97 19.62
C LEU A 151 -15.99 13.86 20.29
N PHE A 152 -16.76 13.09 19.52
CA PHE A 152 -17.65 12.07 20.07
C PHE A 152 -17.17 10.63 19.82
N PRO A 153 -16.91 9.83 20.87
CA PRO A 153 -16.76 8.39 20.76
C PRO A 153 -17.87 7.65 21.54
N GLY A 154 -18.84 7.04 20.85
CA GLY A 154 -19.57 5.89 21.41
C GLY A 154 -21.08 6.06 21.67
N LYS A 155 -21.55 5.54 22.81
CA LYS A 155 -22.98 5.29 23.11
C LYS A 155 -23.78 6.59 23.38
N ARG A 156 -25.04 6.64 22.97
CA ARG A 156 -25.92 7.84 23.03
C ARG A 156 -26.10 8.40 24.45
N GLU A 157 -26.00 7.56 25.47
CA GLU A 157 -26.26 7.94 26.87
C GLU A 157 -25.14 8.81 27.45
N ASN A 158 -23.89 8.61 27.03
CA ASN A 158 -22.73 9.40 27.47
C ASN A 158 -22.73 10.79 26.84
N PHE A 159 -23.13 10.87 25.56
CA PHE A 159 -23.30 12.14 24.83
C PHE A 159 -24.18 13.13 25.59
N LYS A 160 -25.28 12.63 26.17
CA LYS A 160 -26.21 13.45 26.93
C LYS A 160 -25.55 14.02 28.20
N HIS A 161 -24.81 13.21 28.95
CA HIS A 161 -24.13 13.67 30.17
C HIS A 161 -23.01 14.68 29.89
N ASP A 162 -22.26 14.46 28.81
CA ASP A 162 -21.14 15.33 28.44
C ASP A 162 -21.64 16.67 27.89
N ILE A 163 -22.66 16.68 27.03
CA ILE A 163 -23.30 17.92 26.58
C ILE A 163 -23.90 18.69 27.77
N GLN A 164 -24.53 18.01 28.72
CA GLN A 164 -25.10 18.63 29.93
C GLN A 164 -24.04 19.37 30.74
N THR A 165 -22.94 18.70 31.04
CA THR A 165 -21.82 19.25 31.81
C THR A 165 -21.18 20.42 31.06
N TRP A 166 -21.15 20.35 29.74
CA TRP A 166 -20.38 21.26 28.92
C TRP A 166 -21.11 22.52 28.49
N LEU A 167 -22.41 22.43 28.30
CA LEU A 167 -23.25 23.59 28.07
C LEU A 167 -23.60 24.30 29.41
N TYR A 168 -23.29 23.70 30.56
CA TYR A 168 -23.52 24.27 31.89
C TYR A 168 -22.91 25.68 32.12
N PRO A 169 -21.67 26.00 31.69
CA PRO A 169 -21.11 27.35 31.82
C PRO A 169 -21.85 28.41 30.98
N TRP A 170 -22.62 27.96 29.98
CA TRP A 170 -23.41 28.80 29.09
C TRP A 170 -24.87 28.91 29.53
N ARG A 171 -25.21 28.38 30.72
CA ARG A 171 -26.53 28.46 31.32
C ARG A 171 -26.91 29.94 31.54
N GLY A 172 -28.08 30.34 31.04
CA GLY A 172 -28.56 31.73 31.08
C GLY A 172 -28.10 32.60 29.91
N LYS A 173 -27.34 32.06 28.94
CA LYS A 173 -27.07 32.69 27.65
C LYS A 173 -28.09 32.24 26.60
N ARG A 174 -28.27 33.04 25.55
CA ARG A 174 -29.05 32.62 24.37
C ARG A 174 -28.23 31.63 23.55
N LEU A 175 -28.74 30.44 23.32
CA LEU A 175 -28.10 29.39 22.55
C LEU A 175 -28.76 29.29 21.18
N LEU A 176 -27.98 29.30 20.10
CA LEU A 176 -28.44 29.05 18.75
C LEU A 176 -27.87 27.73 18.24
N LEU A 177 -28.73 26.73 18.08
CA LEU A 177 -28.34 25.45 17.49
C LEU A 177 -28.47 25.51 15.97
N VAL A 178 -27.37 25.22 15.28
CA VAL A 178 -27.30 25.14 13.82
C VAL A 178 -27.04 23.68 13.43
N VAL A 179 -28.10 22.96 13.10
CA VAL A 179 -28.03 21.52 12.76
C VAL A 179 -27.93 21.34 11.25
N PHE A 180 -26.96 20.54 10.81
CA PHE A 180 -26.86 20.14 9.42
C PHE A 180 -27.75 18.93 9.13
N ASN A 181 -28.97 19.17 8.66
CA ASN A 181 -29.93 18.12 8.26
C ASN A 181 -29.69 17.69 6.81
N ASN A 182 -28.54 17.08 6.52
CA ASN A 182 -28.31 16.44 5.22
C ASN A 182 -28.45 14.92 5.36
N PRO A 183 -29.40 14.27 4.64
CA PRO A 183 -29.65 12.83 4.75
C PRO A 183 -28.46 11.94 4.37
N LEU A 184 -27.46 12.47 3.64
CA LEU A 184 -26.22 11.76 3.29
C LEU A 184 -25.22 11.67 4.44
N TYR A 185 -25.33 12.56 5.42
CA TYR A 185 -24.50 12.58 6.62
C TYR A 185 -25.40 12.14 7.78
N ARG A 186 -25.47 10.82 8.03
CA ARG A 186 -26.18 10.30 9.21
C ARG A 186 -25.38 10.73 10.44
N GLY A 187 -25.64 11.94 10.93
CA GLY A 187 -25.03 12.58 12.10
C GLY A 187 -25.98 12.61 13.32
N VAL A 188 -25.67 13.41 14.34
CA VAL A 188 -26.63 13.86 15.38
C VAL A 188 -27.75 14.61 14.68
N ASP A 189 -28.91 13.95 14.52
CA ASP A 189 -30.08 14.56 13.90
C ASP A 189 -30.70 15.65 14.79
N ARG A 190 -31.52 16.51 14.18
CA ARG A 190 -32.20 17.62 14.85
C ARG A 190 -32.98 17.17 16.09
N ALA A 191 -33.75 16.10 15.98
CA ALA A 191 -34.60 15.62 17.07
C ALA A 191 -33.77 15.14 18.27
N PHE A 192 -32.62 14.51 18.01
CA PHE A 192 -31.70 14.07 19.05
C PHE A 192 -31.00 15.27 19.73
N ALA A 193 -30.55 16.26 18.95
CA ALA A 193 -29.93 17.46 19.51
C ALA A 193 -30.90 18.29 20.36
N GLU A 194 -32.12 18.51 19.88
CA GLU A 194 -33.20 19.19 20.62
C GLU A 194 -33.52 18.46 21.93
N LYS A 195 -33.72 17.13 21.86
CA LYS A 195 -34.03 16.31 23.04
C LYS A 195 -32.91 16.30 24.08
N VAL A 196 -31.65 16.30 23.64
CA VAL A 196 -30.51 16.41 24.55
C VAL A 196 -30.54 17.78 25.21
N ILE A 197 -30.67 18.88 24.46
CA ILE A 197 -30.69 20.24 25.01
C ILE A 197 -31.87 20.45 25.97
N GLU A 198 -33.10 20.09 25.59
CA GLU A 198 -34.28 20.18 26.45
C GLU A 198 -34.12 19.38 27.75
N SER A 199 -33.55 18.18 27.66
CA SER A 199 -33.31 17.36 28.85
C SER A 199 -32.13 17.83 29.70
N SER A 200 -31.26 18.67 29.14
CA SER A 200 -30.09 19.27 29.80
C SER A 200 -30.38 20.59 30.47
N PHE A 201 -31.40 21.30 29.98
CA PHE A 201 -31.71 22.68 30.35
C PHE A 201 -33.16 22.85 30.81
N ARG A 202 -33.70 21.86 31.54
CA ARG A 202 -35.08 21.90 32.05
C ARG A 202 -35.43 23.15 32.88
N ASP A 203 -34.43 23.84 33.41
CA ASP A 203 -34.57 25.03 34.25
C ASP A 203 -34.32 26.36 33.51
N MET A 204 -34.03 26.34 32.20
CA MET A 204 -33.97 27.54 31.36
C MET A 204 -35.32 27.76 30.67
N SER A 205 -35.75 29.01 30.51
CA SER A 205 -36.93 29.29 29.69
C SER A 205 -36.66 28.84 28.25
N ALA A 206 -37.63 28.18 27.61
CA ALA A 206 -37.53 27.74 26.22
C ALA A 206 -37.21 28.90 25.25
N GLU A 207 -37.46 30.14 25.66
CA GLU A 207 -37.14 31.38 24.95
C GLU A 207 -35.63 31.65 24.78
N LEU A 208 -34.76 30.95 25.52
CA LEU A 208 -33.30 31.11 25.44
C LEU A 208 -32.62 30.18 24.43
N ILE A 209 -33.37 29.31 23.75
CA ILE A 209 -32.83 28.32 22.82
C ILE A 209 -33.53 28.47 21.48
N GLU A 210 -32.78 28.96 20.49
CA GLU A 210 -33.25 29.14 19.12
C GLU A 210 -32.64 28.02 18.25
N ASN A 211 -33.43 27.39 17.39
CA ASN A 211 -32.96 26.33 16.48
C ASN A 211 -33.25 26.71 15.04
N ILE A 212 -32.21 26.76 14.22
CA ILE A 212 -32.32 27.16 12.81
C ILE A 212 -31.62 26.12 11.94
N SER A 213 -32.36 25.61 10.96
CA SER A 213 -31.82 24.76 9.89
C SER A 213 -31.41 25.67 8.74
N ILE A 214 -30.12 25.94 8.59
CA ILE A 214 -29.60 26.93 7.63
C ILE A 214 -29.07 26.22 6.38
N PRO A 215 -29.54 26.53 5.16
CA PRO A 215 -28.88 26.06 3.94
C PRO A 215 -27.46 26.63 3.86
N PRO A 216 -26.42 25.86 3.49
CA PRO A 216 -25.03 26.33 3.39
C PRO A 216 -24.80 27.59 2.51
N GLU A 217 -25.77 27.92 1.67
CA GLU A 217 -25.64 28.88 0.57
C GLU A 217 -26.31 30.24 0.85
N GLU A 218 -27.03 30.42 1.96
CA GLU A 218 -27.69 31.69 2.30
C GLU A 218 -26.85 32.58 3.25
N THR A 219 -26.74 33.86 2.92
CA THR A 219 -26.01 34.88 3.72
C THR A 219 -26.77 35.28 4.98
N TRP A 220 -26.68 34.46 6.03
CA TRP A 220 -27.14 34.76 7.39
C TRP A 220 -26.02 35.31 8.31
N ILE A 221 -24.90 35.71 7.72
CA ILE A 221 -23.69 36.16 8.43
C ILE A 221 -24.01 37.33 9.39
N GLU A 222 -24.78 38.32 8.93
CA GLU A 222 -25.14 39.47 9.77
C GLU A 222 -26.06 39.07 10.93
N TYR A 223 -27.03 38.17 10.69
CA TYR A 223 -27.88 37.65 11.75
C TYR A 223 -27.05 36.88 12.80
N LEU A 224 -26.13 36.01 12.39
CA LEU A 224 -25.28 35.26 13.31
C LEU A 224 -24.28 36.15 14.06
N ARG A 225 -23.76 37.20 13.41
CA ARG A 225 -22.95 38.24 14.07
C ARG A 225 -23.75 39.04 15.08
N ASN A 226 -24.98 39.43 14.74
CA ASN A 226 -25.87 40.16 15.64
C ASN A 226 -26.30 39.28 16.82
N PHE A 227 -26.57 37.99 16.57
CA PHE A 227 -26.89 37.01 17.60
C PHE A 227 -25.74 36.87 18.61
N ILE A 228 -24.52 36.70 18.12
CA ILE A 228 -23.32 36.66 18.96
C ILE A 228 -23.07 38.01 19.65
N GLY A 229 -23.22 39.13 18.94
CA GLY A 229 -23.06 40.49 19.47
C GLY A 229 -24.05 40.82 20.60
N SER A 230 -25.22 40.16 20.61
CA SER A 230 -26.20 40.22 21.71
C SER A 230 -25.84 39.34 22.92
N GLY A 231 -24.68 38.66 22.88
CA GLY A 231 -24.20 37.74 23.91
C GLY A 231 -24.68 36.30 23.73
N GLY A 232 -25.16 35.92 22.54
CA GLY A 232 -25.57 34.56 22.20
C GLY A 232 -24.40 33.66 21.78
N VAL A 233 -24.60 32.33 21.87
CA VAL A 233 -23.59 31.31 21.55
C VAL A 233 -24.14 30.33 20.52
N ILE A 234 -23.36 30.06 19.47
CA ILE A 234 -23.75 29.14 18.38
C ILE A 234 -23.22 27.75 18.64
N VAL A 235 -24.05 26.71 18.54
CA VAL A 235 -23.69 25.29 18.64
C VAL A 235 -23.96 24.60 17.29
N THR A 236 -23.00 23.88 16.72
CA THR A 236 -23.21 23.19 15.43
C THR A 236 -22.62 21.78 15.35
N THR A 237 -23.21 20.94 14.49
CA THR A 237 -22.85 19.53 14.25
C THR A 237 -22.18 19.25 12.90
N GLY A 238 -21.96 20.28 12.05
CA GLY A 238 -21.40 20.08 10.70
C GLY A 238 -20.49 21.22 10.25
N ILE A 239 -19.18 21.09 10.42
CA ILE A 239 -18.24 22.19 10.13
C ILE A 239 -18.02 22.45 8.65
N TRP A 240 -17.94 21.39 7.84
CA TRP A 240 -17.52 21.49 6.45
C TRP A 240 -18.51 22.26 5.59
N SER A 241 -19.80 22.12 5.91
CA SER A 241 -20.89 22.79 5.20
C SER A 241 -20.98 24.29 5.50
N TYR A 242 -20.53 24.74 6.67
CA TYR A 242 -20.59 26.16 7.08
C TYR A 242 -19.20 26.79 7.23
N TYR A 243 -18.19 26.16 6.63
CA TYR A 243 -16.80 26.54 6.79
C TYR A 243 -16.50 27.97 6.30
N SER A 244 -17.13 28.42 5.21
CA SER A 244 -17.03 29.81 4.70
C SER A 244 -17.63 30.84 5.67
N LEU A 245 -18.69 30.47 6.36
CA LEU A 245 -19.42 31.29 7.33
C LEU A 245 -18.63 31.45 8.64
N PHE A 246 -18.00 30.38 9.14
CA PHE A 246 -17.21 30.43 10.38
C PHE A 246 -15.83 31.09 10.23
N LYS A 247 -15.37 31.37 9.00
CA LYS A 247 -14.19 32.22 8.75
C LYS A 247 -14.35 33.66 9.22
N ILE A 248 -15.58 34.11 9.49
CA ILE A 248 -15.91 35.53 9.67
C ILE A 248 -16.84 35.81 10.87
N VAL A 249 -17.11 34.80 11.70
CA VAL A 249 -18.01 34.84 12.85
C VAL A 249 -17.35 34.14 14.05
N SER A 250 -17.32 34.79 15.23
CA SER A 250 -16.75 34.29 16.50
C SER A 250 -17.36 35.06 17.68
N PRO A 251 -17.60 34.44 18.85
CA PRO A 251 -17.35 33.03 19.21
C PRO A 251 -18.43 32.01 18.76
N PHE A 252 -18.03 30.73 18.61
CA PHE A 252 -18.93 29.59 18.38
C PHE A 252 -18.39 28.28 19.01
N VAL A 253 -19.27 27.29 19.13
CA VAL A 253 -19.09 26.02 19.84
C VAL A 253 -19.40 24.83 18.90
N PHE A 254 -18.52 23.82 18.84
CA PHE A 254 -18.55 22.78 17.76
C PHE A 254 -18.61 21.32 18.27
N VAL A 255 -19.33 20.43 17.57
CA VAL A 255 -19.51 19.00 17.88
C VAL A 255 -19.30 18.09 16.65
N LEU A 256 -18.52 16.99 16.77
CA LEU A 256 -18.06 16.08 15.69
C LEU A 256 -18.61 14.63 15.83
N ASP A 257 -19.13 13.98 14.76
CA ASP A 257 -19.71 12.59 14.74
C ASP A 257 -18.79 11.55 14.03
N ASN A 258 -18.66 10.35 14.64
CA ASN A 258 -17.81 9.21 14.23
C ASN A 258 -18.21 8.46 12.94
N ARG A 259 -19.36 8.75 12.30
CA ARG A 259 -19.73 8.07 11.04
C ARG A 259 -18.88 8.47 9.82
N GLU A 260 -18.13 9.57 9.89
CA GLU A 260 -17.04 9.90 8.95
C GLU A 260 -15.89 8.87 8.95
N TRP A 261 -15.73 8.12 10.05
CA TRP A 261 -14.65 7.15 10.25
C TRP A 261 -14.83 5.87 9.39
N ILE A 262 -16.08 5.46 9.15
CA ILE A 262 -16.44 4.32 8.28
C ILE A 262 -16.17 4.66 6.80
N ALA A 263 -16.50 5.88 6.37
CA ALA A 263 -16.19 6.35 5.02
C ALA A 263 -14.67 6.38 4.75
N ARG A 264 -13.86 6.70 5.76
CA ARG A 264 -12.39 6.61 5.68
C ARG A 264 -11.86 5.18 5.60
N THR A 265 -12.47 4.21 6.29
CA THR A 265 -12.05 2.81 6.23
C THR A 265 -12.34 2.19 4.85
N LEU A 266 -13.46 2.58 4.23
CA LEU A 266 -13.79 2.23 2.84
C LEU A 266 -12.85 2.91 1.82
N PHE A 267 -12.43 4.16 2.08
CA PHE A 267 -11.40 4.87 1.31
C PHE A 267 -10.01 4.23 1.40
N GLN A 268 -9.68 3.58 2.52
CA GLN A 268 -8.41 2.85 2.68
C GLN A 268 -8.40 1.49 1.96
N SER A 269 -9.57 0.91 1.70
CA SER A 269 -9.73 -0.43 1.11
C SER A 269 -9.80 -0.43 -0.42
N SER A 270 -10.09 0.72 -1.04
CA SER A 270 -10.10 0.92 -2.51
C SER A 270 -8.69 0.90 -3.15
N PHE A 271 -7.63 0.81 -2.34
CA PHE A 271 -6.23 0.74 -2.79
C PHE A 271 -5.70 -0.68 -3.10
N TYR A 272 -6.52 -1.74 -2.95
CA TYR A 272 -6.16 -3.13 -3.29
C TYR A 272 -6.98 -3.69 -4.46
N PRO A 273 -6.56 -3.51 -5.74
CA PRO A 273 -7.31 -4.08 -6.86
C PRO A 273 -7.02 -5.57 -7.12
N GLN A 274 -6.01 -6.19 -6.47
CA GLN A 274 -5.45 -7.46 -6.98
C GLN A 274 -5.41 -8.67 -6.03
N SER A 275 -5.65 -8.54 -4.72
CA SER A 275 -5.52 -9.70 -3.79
C SER A 275 -6.78 -10.08 -3.02
N VAL A 276 -7.79 -9.22 -2.95
CA VAL A 276 -9.10 -9.62 -2.39
C VAL A 276 -9.99 -9.98 -3.58
N SER A 277 -10.31 -11.27 -3.73
CA SER A 277 -11.39 -11.68 -4.64
C SER A 277 -12.61 -10.82 -4.32
N PRO A 278 -13.17 -10.06 -5.29
CA PRO A 278 -14.36 -9.24 -5.07
C PRO A 278 -15.48 -10.03 -4.38
N TRP A 279 -15.55 -11.34 -4.65
CA TRP A 279 -16.52 -12.25 -4.06
C TRP A 279 -16.41 -12.41 -2.53
N ILE A 280 -15.21 -12.34 -1.94
CA ILE A 280 -15.02 -12.49 -0.47
C ILE A 280 -15.45 -11.22 0.26
N ALA A 281 -15.13 -10.05 -0.30
CA ALA A 281 -15.58 -8.77 0.25
C ALA A 281 -17.11 -8.64 0.14
N THR A 282 -17.70 -8.97 -1.01
CA THR A 282 -19.15 -8.87 -1.20
C THR A 282 -19.93 -9.88 -0.37
N SER A 283 -19.49 -11.15 -0.28
CA SER A 283 -20.22 -12.18 0.48
C SER A 283 -20.12 -12.02 2.00
N ALA A 284 -19.01 -11.49 2.53
CA ALA A 284 -18.88 -11.16 3.95
C ALA A 284 -19.69 -9.91 4.33
N LEU A 285 -19.72 -8.88 3.46
CA LEU A 285 -20.55 -7.69 3.65
C LEU A 285 -22.05 -8.00 3.51
N GLU A 286 -22.45 -8.82 2.54
CA GLU A 286 -23.85 -9.26 2.37
C GLU A 286 -24.32 -10.08 3.59
N LYS A 287 -23.52 -11.03 4.08
CA LYS A 287 -23.90 -11.85 5.24
C LYS A 287 -24.09 -11.07 6.54
N TYR A 288 -23.40 -9.94 6.71
CA TYR A 288 -23.47 -9.14 7.94
C TYR A 288 -24.49 -8.01 7.84
N LEU A 289 -24.65 -7.37 6.68
CA LEU A 289 -25.70 -6.36 6.46
C LEU A 289 -27.10 -6.97 6.39
N ILE A 290 -27.22 -8.26 6.07
CA ILE A 290 -28.51 -8.98 6.02
C ILE A 290 -28.94 -9.51 7.40
N LYS A 291 -28.06 -9.61 8.40
CA LYS A 291 -28.38 -10.24 9.70
C LYS A 291 -28.97 -9.30 10.76
N GLU A 292 -29.02 -7.99 10.56
CA GLU A 292 -29.81 -7.07 11.39
C GLU A 292 -31.16 -6.78 10.73
N GLU A 293 -32.09 -7.74 10.82
CA GLU A 293 -33.43 -7.67 10.20
C GLU A 293 -34.38 -6.64 10.85
N ASP A 294 -33.94 -5.81 11.80
CA ASP A 294 -34.82 -4.87 12.54
C ASP A 294 -34.54 -3.38 12.32
N LEU A 295 -33.76 -3.00 11.31
CA LEU A 295 -33.61 -1.59 10.91
C LEU A 295 -34.18 -1.34 9.52
N SER A 296 -35.51 -1.33 9.44
CA SER A 296 -36.27 -0.75 8.34
C SER A 296 -36.06 0.77 8.28
N VAL A 297 -34.95 1.24 7.70
CA VAL A 297 -34.78 2.62 7.24
C VAL A 297 -34.10 2.62 5.87
N GLU A 298 -34.88 2.98 4.87
CA GLU A 298 -34.53 3.21 3.47
C GLU A 298 -33.20 3.98 3.30
N GLY A 299 -32.36 3.52 2.36
CA GLY A 299 -31.16 4.25 1.91
C GLY A 299 -29.90 3.39 1.82
N HIS A 300 -29.48 3.13 0.59
CA HIS A 300 -28.51 2.12 0.12
C HIS A 300 -27.09 2.14 0.74
N PRO A 301 -26.51 0.95 1.03
CA PRO A 301 -25.09 0.78 1.37
C PRO A 301 -24.10 1.17 0.24
N PHE A 302 -24.57 1.21 -1.00
CA PHE A 302 -23.74 1.48 -2.19
C PHE A 302 -23.23 2.93 -2.30
N GLN A 303 -23.85 3.90 -1.63
CA GLN A 303 -23.44 5.30 -1.70
C GLN A 303 -22.18 5.60 -0.87
N VAL A 304 -21.85 4.75 0.12
CA VAL A 304 -20.62 4.90 0.93
C VAL A 304 -19.36 4.48 0.14
N MET A 305 -19.51 3.62 -0.88
CA MET A 305 -18.38 3.18 -1.71
C MET A 305 -17.98 4.19 -2.79
N ALA A 306 -18.90 5.07 -3.23
CA ALA A 306 -18.64 6.01 -4.33
C ALA A 306 -17.86 7.27 -3.89
N ALA A 307 -17.89 7.63 -2.60
CA ALA A 307 -17.11 8.76 -2.07
C ALA A 307 -15.64 8.40 -1.77
N ALA A 308 -15.25 7.14 -2.00
CA ALA A 308 -14.06 6.52 -1.45
C ALA A 308 -12.79 6.55 -2.35
N GLY A 309 -12.73 7.40 -3.39
CA GLY A 309 -11.45 7.57 -4.09
C GLY A 309 -11.50 8.18 -5.49
N VAL A 310 -10.96 9.39 -5.63
CA VAL A 310 -9.91 9.72 -6.61
C VAL A 310 -9.05 10.83 -5.98
N GLN A 311 -7.84 10.48 -5.51
CA GLN A 311 -6.79 11.47 -5.26
C GLN A 311 -5.48 10.96 -5.85
N GLU A 312 -4.98 11.66 -6.87
CA GLU A 312 -3.76 11.31 -7.61
C GLU A 312 -2.47 11.84 -6.97
N ARG A 313 -2.53 12.47 -5.78
CA ARG A 313 -1.34 13.02 -5.10
C ARG A 313 -1.31 12.62 -3.63
N ARG A 314 -0.09 12.40 -3.11
CA ARG A 314 0.19 12.26 -1.67
C ARG A 314 -0.44 13.43 -0.90
N PHE A 315 -0.95 13.15 0.30
CA PHE A 315 -1.31 14.19 1.25
C PHE A 315 -0.10 15.12 1.49
N PRO A 316 -0.31 16.45 1.54
CA PRO A 316 0.72 17.38 2.01
C PRO A 316 1.22 16.98 3.40
N GLU A 317 2.50 17.21 3.70
CA GLU A 317 3.13 16.88 5.00
C GLU A 317 2.45 17.53 6.22
N GLU A 318 1.53 18.45 5.97
CA GLU A 318 0.79 19.28 6.93
C GLU A 318 -0.59 18.70 7.31
N VAL A 319 -1.02 17.60 6.67
CA VAL A 319 -2.29 16.92 6.97
C VAL A 319 -2.06 15.86 8.06
N ASP A 320 -2.46 16.20 9.28
CA ASP A 320 -2.42 15.32 10.42
C ASP A 320 -3.56 14.28 10.37
N LEU A 321 -3.22 13.02 10.14
CA LEU A 321 -4.17 11.89 10.01
C LEU A 321 -4.26 11.02 11.27
N THR A 322 -3.76 11.50 12.39
CA THR A 322 -3.23 10.60 13.42
C THR A 322 -4.29 10.02 14.34
N GLY A 323 -5.40 10.72 14.56
CA GLY A 323 -6.60 10.14 15.19
C GLY A 323 -7.21 8.95 14.42
N THR A 324 -6.81 8.72 13.17
CA THR A 324 -7.24 7.59 12.33
C THR A 324 -6.19 6.48 12.16
N GLN A 325 -4.95 6.70 12.60
CA GLN A 325 -3.82 5.79 12.35
C GLN A 325 -3.68 4.67 13.39
N TYR A 326 -4.47 4.70 14.48
CA TYR A 326 -4.22 3.88 15.66
C TYR A 326 -5.31 2.87 16.01
N THR A 327 -6.43 2.81 15.29
CA THR A 327 -7.31 1.65 15.45
C THR A 327 -6.69 0.50 14.66
N SER A 328 -6.14 -0.46 15.38
CA SER A 328 -5.52 -1.69 14.89
C SER A 328 -6.47 -2.64 14.14
N LEU A 329 -7.69 -2.20 13.92
CA LEU A 329 -8.79 -3.04 13.56
C LEU A 329 -8.85 -3.13 12.05
N SER A 330 -8.43 -4.27 11.51
CA SER A 330 -8.65 -4.54 10.08
C SER A 330 -10.14 -4.46 9.77
N LEU A 331 -10.50 -4.10 8.54
CA LEU A 331 -11.90 -4.08 8.11
C LEU A 331 -12.60 -5.41 8.44
N PHE A 332 -11.91 -6.55 8.31
CA PHE A 332 -12.43 -7.87 8.66
C PHE A 332 -12.75 -8.02 10.15
N GLU A 333 -11.89 -7.51 11.03
CA GLU A 333 -12.16 -7.52 12.47
C GLU A 333 -13.32 -6.62 12.84
N PHE A 334 -13.48 -5.50 12.12
CA PHE A 334 -14.54 -4.53 12.37
C PHE A 334 -15.87 -5.12 11.95
N LEU A 335 -15.91 -5.72 10.76
CA LEU A 335 -17.04 -6.46 10.23
C LEU A 335 -17.36 -7.71 11.08
N ALA A 336 -16.37 -8.32 11.74
CA ALA A 336 -16.59 -9.41 12.71
C ALA A 336 -17.12 -8.94 14.07
N GLY A 337 -17.46 -7.64 14.22
CA GLY A 337 -18.03 -7.07 15.44
C GLY A 337 -16.99 -6.75 16.52
N LYS A 338 -15.69 -6.77 16.21
CA LYS A 338 -14.67 -6.33 17.18
C LYS A 338 -14.72 -4.80 17.27
N THR A 339 -14.83 -4.30 18.49
CA THR A 339 -14.77 -2.85 18.78
C THR A 339 -13.35 -2.33 18.65
N PRO A 340 -13.13 -1.11 18.10
CA PRO A 340 -11.84 -0.43 18.13
C PRO A 340 -11.27 -0.47 19.53
N ARG A 341 -10.22 -1.28 19.72
CA ARG A 341 -9.46 -1.30 20.96
C ARG A 341 -8.55 -0.09 20.97
N SER A 342 -8.29 0.46 22.15
CA SER A 342 -7.19 1.42 22.26
C SER A 342 -5.90 0.72 21.83
N PHE A 343 -4.96 1.47 21.25
CA PHE A 343 -3.67 0.90 20.88
C PHE A 343 -2.98 0.22 22.08
N ASP A 344 -3.18 0.76 23.28
CA ASP A 344 -2.62 0.23 24.51
C ASP A 344 -3.24 -1.14 24.88
N ASP A 345 -4.56 -1.28 24.79
CA ASP A 345 -5.24 -2.57 25.06
C ASP A 345 -4.78 -3.67 24.09
N ARG A 346 -4.64 -3.33 22.81
CA ARG A 346 -4.16 -4.25 21.78
C ARG A 346 -2.69 -4.61 22.02
N LEU A 347 -1.85 -3.64 22.35
CA LEU A 347 -0.44 -3.90 22.67
C LEU A 347 -0.31 -4.83 23.88
N VAL A 348 -1.12 -4.65 24.94
CA VAL A 348 -1.11 -5.53 26.12
C VAL A 348 -1.47 -6.98 25.75
N GLU A 349 -2.49 -7.18 24.91
CA GLU A 349 -2.87 -8.52 24.43
C GLU A 349 -1.78 -9.14 23.54
N ASP A 350 -1.26 -8.38 22.59
CA ASP A 350 -0.22 -8.85 21.66
C ASP A 350 1.08 -9.18 22.41
N ILE A 351 1.45 -8.41 23.44
CA ILE A 351 2.55 -8.71 24.36
C ILE A 351 2.27 -10.00 25.13
N SER A 352 1.08 -10.15 25.69
CA SER A 352 0.69 -11.37 26.43
C SER A 352 0.77 -12.61 25.53
N PHE A 353 0.34 -12.49 24.27
CA PHE A 353 0.46 -13.54 23.26
C PHE A 353 1.92 -13.91 22.99
N LEU A 354 2.79 -12.91 22.81
CA LEU A 354 4.22 -13.12 22.60
C LEU A 354 4.91 -13.74 23.82
N GLU A 355 4.57 -13.30 25.04
CA GLU A 355 5.10 -13.86 26.30
C GLU A 355 4.68 -15.32 26.48
N ASN A 356 3.45 -15.70 26.13
CA ASN A 356 3.01 -17.09 26.16
C ASN A 356 3.84 -17.98 25.24
N ILE A 357 4.12 -17.52 24.02
CA ILE A 357 4.99 -18.24 23.09
C ILE A 357 6.44 -18.27 23.63
N SER A 358 6.91 -17.16 24.21
CA SER A 358 8.22 -17.04 24.85
C SER A 358 8.42 -18.08 25.95
N ASN A 359 7.44 -18.24 26.83
CA ASN A 359 7.44 -19.22 27.92
C ASN A 359 7.43 -20.66 27.39
N LYS A 360 6.72 -20.91 26.30
CA LYS A 360 6.63 -22.24 25.65
C LYS A 360 7.93 -22.68 24.99
N TYR A 361 8.66 -21.77 24.34
CA TYR A 361 9.83 -22.10 23.52
C TYR A 361 11.16 -21.66 24.14
N GLY A 362 11.16 -20.88 25.21
CA GLY A 362 12.36 -20.47 25.94
C GLY A 362 13.23 -19.48 25.16
N PHE A 363 12.65 -18.37 24.70
CA PHE A 363 13.39 -17.22 24.14
C PHE A 363 13.18 -15.95 24.97
N ARG A 364 13.95 -14.90 24.69
CA ARG A 364 13.80 -13.58 25.31
C ARG A 364 13.10 -12.63 24.35
N VAL A 365 12.30 -11.71 24.91
CA VAL A 365 11.51 -10.73 24.17
C VAL A 365 11.93 -9.31 24.56
N LEU A 366 11.94 -8.41 23.58
CA LEU A 366 12.01 -6.97 23.77
C LEU A 366 10.78 -6.35 23.12
N THR A 367 9.90 -5.73 23.90
CA THR A 367 8.70 -5.08 23.37
C THR A 367 8.30 -3.87 24.21
N GLY A 368 7.91 -2.79 23.55
CA GLY A 368 7.43 -1.56 24.18
C GLY A 368 8.04 -0.29 23.59
N PHE A 369 7.78 0.83 24.25
CA PHE A 369 8.31 2.13 23.88
C PHE A 369 9.61 2.44 24.61
N TYR A 370 10.58 2.90 23.83
CA TYR A 370 11.90 3.26 24.30
C TYR A 370 12.35 4.58 23.70
N ARG A 371 13.24 5.28 24.39
CA ARG A 371 13.95 6.45 23.89
C ARG A 371 15.45 6.26 24.03
N VAL A 372 16.20 6.91 23.15
CA VAL A 372 17.67 6.95 23.21
C VAL A 372 18.09 8.29 23.82
N SER A 373 18.81 8.25 24.94
CA SER A 373 19.34 9.43 25.65
C SER A 373 20.84 9.22 25.90
N LYS A 374 21.71 10.00 25.25
CA LYS A 374 23.18 9.97 25.47
C LYS A 374 23.78 8.55 25.55
N ASP A 375 23.45 7.70 24.57
CA ASP A 375 23.85 6.28 24.45
C ASP A 375 23.21 5.28 25.44
N GLU A 376 22.20 5.73 26.18
CA GLU A 376 21.34 4.87 27.01
C GLU A 376 19.98 4.64 26.36
N ILE A 377 19.43 3.46 26.62
CA ILE A 377 18.10 3.06 26.18
C ILE A 377 17.22 3.01 27.41
N GLU A 378 16.22 3.88 27.44
CA GLU A 378 15.29 4.00 28.55
C GLU A 378 13.90 3.62 28.07
N LYS A 379 13.19 2.80 28.86
CA LYS A 379 11.76 2.56 28.63
C LYS A 379 11.00 3.85 28.90
N CYS A 380 10.09 4.24 28.02
CA CYS A 380 9.39 5.52 28.07
C CYS A 380 7.89 5.35 27.78
N SER A 381 7.10 6.43 27.95
CA SER A 381 5.74 6.48 27.40
C SER A 381 5.76 6.68 25.89
N LYS A 382 4.68 6.27 25.20
CA LYS A 382 4.48 6.52 23.76
C LYS A 382 4.37 8.01 23.42
N ASP A 383 3.95 8.82 24.39
CA ASP A 383 3.73 10.26 24.21
C ASP A 383 5.04 11.07 24.39
N GLU A 384 6.13 10.42 24.78
CA GLU A 384 7.40 11.11 24.99
C GLU A 384 8.08 11.48 23.66
N PRO A 385 8.68 12.69 23.56
CA PRO A 385 9.44 13.09 22.39
C PRO A 385 10.57 12.09 22.10
N GLY A 386 10.60 11.59 20.87
CA GLY A 386 11.63 10.64 20.44
C GLY A 386 11.36 9.18 20.81
N ALA A 387 10.16 8.86 21.34
CA ALA A 387 9.73 7.49 21.60
C ALA A 387 9.79 6.63 20.32
N VAL A 388 10.14 5.37 20.51
CA VAL A 388 10.24 4.34 19.48
C VAL A 388 9.59 3.07 19.99
N LEU A 389 8.59 2.57 19.26
CA LEU A 389 8.04 1.24 19.45
C LEU A 389 9.02 0.19 18.89
N VAL A 390 9.60 -0.59 19.79
CA VAL A 390 10.56 -1.66 19.50
C VAL A 390 9.88 -2.99 19.73
N ASN A 391 10.08 -3.94 18.82
CA ASN A 391 9.69 -5.34 18.97
C ASN A 391 10.84 -6.23 18.57
N GLY A 392 11.09 -7.29 19.31
CA GLY A 392 12.12 -8.23 18.93
C GLY A 392 12.28 -9.41 19.84
N VAL A 393 13.06 -10.37 19.35
CA VAL A 393 13.31 -11.66 19.98
C VAL A 393 14.79 -12.00 19.97
N LEU A 394 15.24 -12.71 21.00
CA LEU A 394 16.57 -13.29 21.12
C LEU A 394 16.41 -14.77 21.47
N CYS A 395 16.85 -15.64 20.57
CA CYS A 395 16.68 -17.09 20.67
C CYS A 395 17.99 -17.81 20.31
N ASN A 396 18.17 -19.06 20.71
CA ASN A 396 19.34 -19.82 20.26
C ASN A 396 19.15 -20.25 18.81
N GLU A 397 20.22 -20.22 18.02
CA GLU A 397 20.20 -20.59 16.59
C GLU A 397 19.66 -22.01 16.38
N ASN A 398 19.99 -22.93 17.28
CA ASN A 398 19.50 -24.31 17.21
C ASN A 398 17.99 -24.42 17.40
N GLN A 399 17.31 -23.46 18.03
CA GLN A 399 15.86 -23.45 18.27
C GLN A 399 15.05 -22.91 17.09
N ILE A 400 15.70 -22.38 16.05
CA ILE A 400 15.00 -21.78 14.92
C ILE A 400 15.44 -22.33 13.57
N LYS A 401 14.59 -22.10 12.57
CA LYS A 401 14.91 -22.26 11.16
C LYS A 401 14.66 -20.93 10.46
N ALA A 402 15.73 -20.28 10.01
CA ALA A 402 15.68 -19.07 9.22
C ALA A 402 15.45 -19.39 7.73
N THR A 403 14.35 -18.91 7.16
CA THR A 403 13.95 -19.19 5.78
C THR A 403 13.42 -17.93 5.11
N PRO A 404 13.98 -17.50 3.97
CA PRO A 404 13.33 -16.50 3.14
C PRO A 404 12.17 -17.15 2.38
N ILE A 405 11.01 -16.51 2.42
CA ILE A 405 9.86 -16.84 1.58
C ILE A 405 9.90 -15.83 0.43
N LEU A 406 10.01 -16.32 -0.80
CA LEU A 406 10.03 -15.50 -2.00
C LEU A 406 8.76 -15.71 -2.81
N SER A 407 8.30 -14.64 -3.45
CA SER A 407 7.23 -14.67 -4.44
C SER A 407 7.62 -13.85 -5.65
N GLY A 408 7.16 -14.27 -6.83
CA GLY A 408 7.26 -13.47 -8.05
C GLY A 408 6.33 -12.25 -8.06
N ASN A 409 5.37 -12.18 -7.13
CA ASN A 409 4.43 -11.08 -6.97
C ASN A 409 4.42 -10.56 -5.53
N LEU A 410 3.94 -9.33 -5.32
CA LEU A 410 3.69 -8.80 -3.98
C LEU A 410 2.55 -9.59 -3.32
N TYR A 411 2.72 -9.99 -2.06
CA TYR A 411 1.66 -10.61 -1.26
C TYR A 411 1.63 -10.01 0.14
N SER A 412 0.45 -9.99 0.76
CA SER A 412 0.32 -9.56 2.15
C SER A 412 0.92 -10.63 3.06
N PRO A 413 1.71 -10.29 4.09
CA PRO A 413 2.13 -11.24 5.12
C PRO A 413 0.95 -11.99 5.79
N TYR A 414 -0.24 -11.39 5.79
CA TYR A 414 -1.46 -12.03 6.27
C TYR A 414 -1.94 -13.20 5.40
N ASP A 415 -1.57 -13.25 4.13
CA ASP A 415 -2.01 -14.30 3.19
C ASP A 415 -1.16 -15.59 3.29
N LEU A 416 -0.02 -15.55 4.00
CA LEU A 416 0.86 -16.71 4.15
C LEU A 416 0.23 -17.80 5.04
N TYR A 417 -0.09 -18.98 4.51
CA TYR A 417 -0.43 -20.10 5.38
C TYR A 417 0.83 -20.61 6.12
N LEU A 418 0.81 -20.57 7.45
CA LEU A 418 1.95 -20.95 8.29
C LEU A 418 1.54 -21.93 9.38
N GLU A 419 2.18 -23.09 9.38
CA GLU A 419 2.04 -24.08 10.45
C GLU A 419 3.13 -23.92 11.52
N GLY A 420 2.79 -24.27 12.76
CA GLY A 420 3.67 -24.16 13.93
C GLY A 420 3.75 -22.74 14.46
N SER A 421 4.86 -22.38 15.11
CA SER A 421 5.03 -21.06 15.72
C SER A 421 6.30 -20.36 15.21
N GLY A 422 6.33 -19.04 15.21
CA GLY A 422 7.52 -18.28 14.81
C GLY A 422 7.25 -16.81 14.54
N PHE A 423 8.15 -16.20 13.78
CA PHE A 423 8.16 -14.77 13.49
C PHE A 423 8.30 -14.49 11.99
N LEU A 424 7.71 -13.39 11.54
CA LEU A 424 7.82 -12.86 10.19
C LEU A 424 8.25 -11.39 10.23
N THR A 425 9.10 -11.02 9.28
CA THR A 425 9.48 -9.62 9.00
C THR A 425 9.78 -9.43 7.51
N SER A 426 10.04 -8.21 7.05
CA SER A 426 10.58 -7.95 5.72
C SER A 426 11.97 -8.55 5.55
N PHE A 427 12.32 -8.99 4.33
CA PHE A 427 13.62 -9.61 4.07
C PHE A 427 14.58 -8.71 3.30
N ASN A 428 14.47 -8.69 1.96
CA ASN A 428 15.44 -8.05 1.08
C ASN A 428 14.82 -6.89 0.30
N TYR A 429 15.65 -5.91 -0.05
CA TYR A 429 15.31 -4.83 -0.96
C TYR A 429 14.95 -5.37 -2.34
N TYR A 430 13.99 -4.71 -2.97
CA TYR A 430 13.53 -5.06 -4.30
C TYR A 430 13.25 -3.81 -5.12
N PHE A 431 13.35 -3.96 -6.43
CA PHE A 431 13.13 -2.93 -7.41
C PHE A 431 11.64 -2.86 -7.71
N THR A 432 10.97 -1.93 -7.03
CA THR A 432 9.51 -1.81 -7.04
C THR A 432 8.95 -1.43 -8.41
N LYS A 433 7.65 -1.61 -8.59
CA LYS A 433 6.93 -1.07 -9.75
C LYS A 433 7.13 0.44 -9.92
N ASN A 434 7.15 1.19 -8.82
CA ASN A 434 7.38 2.63 -8.87
C ASN A 434 8.79 2.96 -9.38
N LEU A 435 9.81 2.23 -8.92
CA LEU A 435 11.18 2.37 -9.44
C LEU A 435 11.27 1.98 -10.93
N THR A 436 10.50 0.98 -11.36
CA THR A 436 10.37 0.58 -12.76
C THR A 436 9.81 1.71 -13.61
N HIS A 437 8.74 2.37 -13.15
CA HIS A 437 8.17 3.53 -13.83
C HIS A 437 9.16 4.71 -13.91
N ILE A 438 9.81 5.05 -12.79
CA ILE A 438 10.82 6.11 -12.73
C ILE A 438 11.98 5.81 -13.68
N TYR A 439 12.50 4.59 -13.67
CA TYR A 439 13.56 4.18 -14.60
C TYR A 439 13.10 4.30 -16.06
N ASN A 440 11.96 3.71 -16.42
CA ASN A 440 11.45 3.70 -17.79
C ASN A 440 11.17 5.10 -18.34
N SER A 441 10.75 6.04 -17.49
CA SER A 441 10.56 7.45 -17.88
C SER A 441 11.87 8.21 -18.14
N SER A 442 13.00 7.69 -17.68
CA SER A 442 14.33 8.29 -17.81
C SER A 442 15.20 7.69 -18.92
N VAL A 443 14.68 6.68 -19.64
CA VAL A 443 15.42 5.94 -20.67
C VAL A 443 14.67 5.92 -22.00
N ALA A 444 15.36 5.58 -23.09
CA ALA A 444 14.73 5.41 -24.39
C ALA A 444 13.76 4.21 -24.36
N PRO A 445 12.70 4.18 -25.19
CA PRO A 445 11.76 3.05 -25.23
C PRO A 445 12.42 1.69 -25.52
N SER A 446 13.57 1.67 -26.20
CA SER A 446 14.37 0.46 -26.45
C SER A 446 15.02 -0.11 -25.20
N ASP A 447 15.24 0.72 -24.18
CA ASP A 447 15.91 0.37 -22.93
C ASP A 447 14.92 0.18 -21.78
N ALA A 448 13.63 0.42 -22.04
CA ALA A 448 12.57 0.27 -21.06
C ALA A 448 12.38 -1.20 -20.68
N ILE A 449 12.27 -1.47 -19.39
CA ILE A 449 12.04 -2.81 -18.85
C ILE A 449 10.55 -3.07 -18.64
N LYS A 450 10.15 -4.34 -18.78
CA LYS A 450 8.75 -4.78 -18.59
C LYS A 450 8.53 -5.52 -17.26
N THR A 451 9.61 -5.94 -16.62
CA THR A 451 9.57 -6.69 -15.37
C THR A 451 9.42 -5.73 -14.19
N GLU A 452 8.56 -6.06 -13.25
CA GLU A 452 8.33 -5.30 -12.01
C GLU A 452 8.74 -6.16 -10.80
N ASN A 453 9.04 -5.52 -9.65
CA ASN A 453 9.32 -6.18 -8.36
C ASN A 453 10.53 -7.14 -8.38
N ILE A 454 11.63 -6.69 -8.98
CA ILE A 454 12.83 -7.48 -9.22
C ILE A 454 13.69 -7.50 -7.95
N PHE A 455 14.18 -8.67 -7.50
CA PHE A 455 15.17 -8.71 -6.42
C PHE A 455 16.43 -7.95 -6.81
N ILE A 456 16.89 -7.07 -5.92
CA ILE A 456 18.10 -6.31 -6.13
C ILE A 456 19.29 -7.17 -5.71
N ASP A 457 20.35 -7.13 -6.52
CA ASP A 457 21.63 -7.78 -6.25
C ASP A 457 21.60 -9.32 -6.38
N TYR A 458 22.33 -10.03 -5.52
CA TYR A 458 22.51 -11.48 -5.60
C TYR A 458 21.38 -12.27 -4.94
N LEU A 459 20.92 -13.33 -5.61
CA LEU A 459 19.95 -14.32 -5.14
C LEU A 459 20.53 -15.71 -5.42
N GLY A 460 20.76 -16.51 -4.38
CA GLY A 460 21.26 -17.88 -4.48
C GLY A 460 20.38 -18.84 -3.67
N LEU A 461 19.73 -19.78 -4.34
CA LEU A 461 18.93 -20.84 -3.73
C LEU A 461 19.54 -22.20 -4.08
N PHE A 462 19.80 -23.01 -3.07
CA PHE A 462 20.52 -24.27 -3.20
C PHE A 462 19.70 -25.41 -2.62
N TYR A 463 19.14 -26.25 -3.48
CA TYR A 463 18.30 -27.37 -3.10
C TYR A 463 18.75 -28.63 -3.83
N GLU A 464 19.20 -29.64 -3.06
CA GLU A 464 19.78 -30.88 -3.60
C GLU A 464 20.88 -30.59 -4.64
N ASN A 465 20.67 -31.03 -5.89
CA ASN A 465 21.56 -30.83 -7.03
C ASN A 465 21.13 -29.66 -7.94
N ARG A 466 20.19 -28.83 -7.48
CA ARG A 466 19.70 -27.65 -8.21
C ARG A 466 20.17 -26.39 -7.50
N ALA A 467 20.68 -25.45 -8.30
CA ALA A 467 21.01 -24.11 -7.87
C ALA A 467 20.31 -23.12 -8.79
N PHE A 468 19.69 -22.11 -8.19
CA PHE A 468 19.28 -20.89 -8.88
C PHE A 468 20.15 -19.76 -8.35
N GLU A 469 20.87 -19.09 -9.24
CA GLU A 469 21.75 -17.97 -8.90
C GLU A 469 21.48 -16.78 -9.82
N SER A 470 21.59 -15.57 -9.26
CA SER A 470 21.80 -14.34 -10.01
C SER A 470 23.23 -13.85 -9.85
N VAL A 471 23.57 -12.70 -10.45
CA VAL A 471 24.91 -12.11 -10.36
C VAL A 471 24.92 -11.02 -9.29
N PRO A 472 25.94 -10.95 -8.41
CA PRO A 472 26.13 -9.78 -7.54
C PRO A 472 26.40 -8.54 -8.40
N LEU A 473 25.60 -7.50 -8.18
CA LEU A 473 25.62 -6.26 -8.95
C LEU A 473 26.49 -5.19 -8.29
N TYR A 474 26.54 -5.22 -6.97
CA TYR A 474 27.28 -4.29 -6.12
C TYR A 474 28.10 -5.04 -5.08
N ASN A 475 28.76 -4.32 -4.19
CA ASN A 475 29.54 -4.90 -3.09
C ASN A 475 28.75 -4.90 -1.77
N LYS A 476 27.43 -5.07 -1.84
CA LYS A 476 26.56 -5.03 -0.67
C LYS A 476 26.80 -6.25 0.22
N GLY A 477 26.33 -6.19 1.46
CA GLY A 477 26.39 -7.29 2.40
C GLY A 477 25.61 -8.50 1.92
N PHE A 478 26.15 -9.68 2.23
CA PHE A 478 25.46 -10.95 2.02
C PHE A 478 24.93 -11.49 3.35
N LEU A 479 23.78 -12.17 3.29
CA LEU A 479 23.22 -12.99 4.35
C LEU A 479 22.96 -14.39 3.78
N GLY A 480 23.42 -15.43 4.49
CA GLY A 480 23.30 -16.81 4.05
C GLY A 480 22.95 -17.76 5.18
N CYS A 481 22.52 -18.97 4.80
CA CYS A 481 22.21 -20.06 5.72
C CYS A 481 22.66 -21.39 5.13
N THR A 482 23.25 -22.24 5.97
CA THR A 482 23.65 -23.60 5.60
C THR A 482 22.46 -24.55 5.65
N LYS A 483 22.58 -25.72 5.02
CA LYS A 483 21.61 -26.83 5.12
C LYS A 483 21.40 -27.32 6.56
N LYS A 484 22.33 -27.02 7.48
CA LYS A 484 22.20 -27.30 8.92
C LYS A 484 21.46 -26.20 9.69
N GLY A 485 21.16 -25.06 9.06
CA GLY A 485 20.51 -23.92 9.70
C GLY A 485 21.47 -22.89 10.29
N GLU A 486 22.79 -23.03 10.08
CA GLU A 486 23.79 -22.06 10.54
C GLU A 486 23.71 -20.80 9.66
N VAL A 487 23.50 -19.64 10.26
CA VAL A 487 23.42 -18.36 9.52
C VAL A 487 24.73 -17.58 9.60
N PHE A 488 25.05 -16.86 8.54
CA PHE A 488 26.24 -16.00 8.46
C PHE A 488 25.97 -14.77 7.60
N ALA A 489 26.73 -13.70 7.84
CA ALA A 489 26.77 -12.55 6.95
C ALA A 489 28.22 -12.12 6.68
N ALA A 490 28.50 -11.68 5.45
CA ALA A 490 29.85 -11.32 5.02
C ALA A 490 29.82 -10.38 3.82
N TYR A 491 30.98 -9.75 3.55
CA TYR A 491 31.28 -9.23 2.22
C TYR A 491 31.94 -10.36 1.43
N LEU A 492 31.47 -10.61 0.20
CA LEU A 492 31.99 -11.69 -0.63
C LEU A 492 32.58 -11.14 -1.93
N ASN A 493 33.77 -11.59 -2.27
CA ASN A 493 34.50 -11.22 -3.47
C ASN A 493 34.35 -12.29 -4.56
N ILE A 494 33.98 -11.86 -5.76
CA ILE A 494 33.83 -12.74 -6.93
C ILE A 494 35.18 -13.34 -7.32
N ALA A 495 35.24 -14.67 -7.36
CA ALA A 495 36.33 -15.45 -7.94
C ALA A 495 36.12 -15.64 -9.45
N SER A 496 34.91 -16.00 -9.85
CA SER A 496 34.49 -16.11 -11.25
C SER A 496 32.97 -16.12 -11.37
N VAL A 497 32.46 -15.71 -12.53
CA VAL A 497 31.04 -15.84 -12.89
C VAL A 497 30.96 -16.72 -14.13
N SER A 498 30.03 -17.68 -14.15
CA SER A 498 29.71 -18.45 -15.34
C SER A 498 28.27 -18.17 -15.78
N LEU A 499 28.07 -18.02 -17.07
CA LEU A 499 26.76 -17.93 -17.72
C LEU A 499 26.61 -19.12 -18.66
N GLU A 500 25.64 -19.98 -18.39
CA GLU A 500 25.20 -21.03 -19.29
C GLU A 500 23.90 -20.56 -19.97
N ALA A 501 23.86 -20.65 -21.30
CA ALA A 501 22.70 -20.32 -22.11
C ALA A 501 22.59 -21.35 -23.25
N ASP A 502 21.63 -22.26 -23.13
CA ASP A 502 21.46 -23.43 -24.00
C ASP A 502 22.75 -24.25 -24.19
N ARG A 503 23.41 -24.17 -25.35
CA ARG A 503 24.64 -24.92 -25.68
C ARG A 503 25.91 -24.10 -25.54
N VAL A 504 25.81 -22.85 -25.09
CA VAL A 504 26.94 -21.93 -24.98
C VAL A 504 27.20 -21.65 -23.51
N SER A 505 28.49 -21.64 -23.14
CA SER A 505 28.94 -21.31 -21.80
C SER A 505 30.01 -20.22 -21.87
N TYR A 506 29.84 -19.20 -21.02
CA TYR A 506 30.79 -18.12 -20.85
C TYR A 506 31.31 -18.16 -19.42
N ILE A 507 32.63 -18.07 -19.26
CA ILE A 507 33.28 -17.97 -17.96
C ILE A 507 34.02 -16.63 -17.90
N PHE A 508 33.73 -15.86 -16.86
CA PHE A 508 34.29 -14.54 -16.61
C PHE A 508 35.19 -14.62 -15.38
N THR A 509 36.49 -14.42 -15.61
CA THR A 509 37.48 -14.23 -14.57
C THR A 509 37.46 -12.78 -14.05
N PRO A 510 38.09 -12.47 -12.92
CA PRO A 510 38.11 -11.12 -12.35
C PRO A 510 38.68 -10.05 -13.29
N ASP A 511 39.55 -10.43 -14.23
CA ASP A 511 40.11 -9.51 -15.24
C ASP A 511 39.21 -9.32 -16.47
N GLN A 512 38.06 -10.01 -16.51
CA GLN A 512 37.01 -9.83 -17.52
C GLN A 512 35.76 -9.14 -16.95
N ILE A 513 35.69 -8.94 -15.63
CA ILE A 513 34.57 -8.29 -14.95
C ILE A 513 34.91 -6.82 -14.71
N ASN A 514 34.08 -5.89 -15.22
CA ASN A 514 34.26 -4.44 -15.04
C ASN A 514 35.66 -3.92 -15.43
N ARG A 515 36.26 -4.49 -16.48
CA ARG A 515 37.52 -4.01 -17.05
C ARG A 515 37.30 -3.34 -18.40
N ALA A 516 37.96 -2.20 -18.61
CA ALA A 516 37.94 -1.46 -19.87
C ALA A 516 38.82 -2.08 -20.98
N SER A 517 39.41 -3.26 -20.76
CA SER A 517 40.38 -3.86 -21.68
C SER A 517 39.73 -4.19 -23.04
N LYS A 518 40.21 -3.54 -24.10
CA LYS A 518 39.70 -3.72 -25.47
C LYS A 518 39.95 -5.14 -26.02
N ASN A 519 40.95 -5.85 -25.51
CA ASN A 519 41.45 -7.10 -26.09
C ASN A 519 40.76 -8.38 -25.56
N CYS A 520 39.82 -8.29 -24.62
CA CYS A 520 39.09 -9.48 -24.17
C CYS A 520 38.04 -9.88 -25.21
N ASN A 521 37.97 -11.17 -25.58
CA ASN A 521 36.93 -11.65 -26.51
C ASN A 521 35.54 -11.45 -25.90
N THR A 522 35.42 -11.78 -24.61
CA THR A 522 34.19 -11.65 -23.82
C THR A 522 34.46 -10.94 -22.50
N SER A 523 33.52 -10.09 -22.08
CA SER A 523 33.57 -9.35 -20.81
C SER A 523 32.19 -9.31 -20.16
N LEU A 524 32.17 -9.17 -18.83
CA LEU A 524 30.96 -8.97 -18.04
C LEU A 524 31.02 -7.60 -17.35
N TYR A 525 29.98 -6.79 -17.54
CA TYR A 525 29.88 -5.47 -16.93
C TYR A 525 28.71 -5.44 -15.95
N LEU A 526 29.02 -5.06 -14.73
CA LEU A 526 28.11 -4.87 -13.61
C LEU A 526 27.85 -3.38 -13.38
N PRO A 527 26.77 -3.00 -12.69
CA PRO A 527 26.36 -1.61 -12.47
C PRO A 527 27.36 -0.73 -11.70
N CYS A 528 28.36 -1.33 -11.06
CA CYS A 528 29.43 -0.61 -10.36
C CYS A 528 30.60 -0.22 -11.27
N PHE A 529 30.52 -0.48 -12.58
CA PHE A 529 31.50 0.02 -13.54
C PHE A 529 31.40 1.55 -13.68
N SER A 530 32.54 2.20 -13.95
CA SER A 530 32.61 3.66 -14.04
C SER A 530 31.90 4.25 -15.25
N GLU A 531 31.72 3.47 -16.31
CA GLU A 531 31.02 3.88 -17.53
C GLU A 531 29.59 3.35 -17.56
N ASN A 532 28.66 4.16 -18.10
CA ASN A 532 27.25 3.76 -18.21
C ASN A 532 26.95 2.92 -19.46
N TYR A 533 27.82 2.95 -20.46
CA TYR A 533 27.65 2.26 -21.75
C TYR A 533 28.90 1.45 -22.07
N VAL A 534 28.71 0.23 -22.57
CA VAL A 534 29.81 -0.72 -22.83
C VAL A 534 29.62 -1.47 -24.14
N GLY A 535 30.70 -2.10 -24.63
CA GLY A 535 30.65 -2.96 -25.81
C GLY A 535 30.57 -2.22 -27.14
N ALA A 536 31.07 -0.98 -27.23
CA ALA A 536 31.22 -0.31 -28.52
C ALA A 536 32.04 -1.16 -29.49
N GLY A 537 31.50 -1.43 -30.68
CA GLY A 537 32.13 -2.31 -31.69
C GLY A 537 32.06 -3.81 -31.37
N LYS A 538 31.27 -4.22 -30.37
CA LYS A 538 31.04 -5.61 -29.98
C LYS A 538 29.55 -5.91 -29.99
N TYR A 539 29.19 -7.18 -29.87
CA TYR A 539 27.82 -7.58 -29.55
C TYR A 539 27.62 -7.53 -28.04
N CYS A 540 26.43 -7.10 -27.63
CA CYS A 540 26.02 -6.93 -26.24
C CYS A 540 24.78 -7.76 -25.95
N LEU A 541 24.75 -8.32 -24.75
CA LEU A 541 23.60 -9.00 -24.17
C LEU A 541 23.32 -8.36 -22.80
N SER A 542 22.23 -7.61 -22.68
CA SER A 542 21.80 -7.01 -21.41
C SER A 542 20.80 -7.92 -20.72
N ILE A 543 21.10 -8.29 -19.48
CA ILE A 543 20.38 -9.30 -18.71
C ILE A 543 19.97 -8.70 -17.37
N VAL A 544 18.71 -8.89 -17.00
CA VAL A 544 18.19 -8.55 -15.68
C VAL A 544 17.71 -9.84 -15.02
N GLN A 545 18.38 -10.23 -13.92
CA GLN A 545 18.27 -11.55 -13.32
C GLN A 545 18.58 -12.67 -14.34
N ASP A 546 17.55 -13.33 -14.86
CA ASP A 546 17.59 -14.42 -15.84
C ASP A 546 16.89 -14.05 -17.16
N VAL A 547 16.49 -12.78 -17.33
CA VAL A 547 15.78 -12.29 -18.52
C VAL A 547 16.68 -11.43 -19.38
N ILE A 548 16.79 -11.80 -20.67
CA ILE A 548 17.44 -10.98 -21.69
C ILE A 548 16.50 -9.81 -22.03
N ILE A 549 16.95 -8.59 -21.77
CA ILE A 549 16.21 -7.36 -22.12
C ILE A 549 16.72 -6.72 -23.41
N TYR A 550 17.95 -7.03 -23.82
CA TYR A 550 18.55 -6.57 -25.08
C TYR A 550 19.59 -7.56 -25.60
N SER A 551 19.60 -7.79 -26.92
CA SER A 551 20.65 -8.54 -27.63
C SER A 551 20.91 -7.86 -28.98
N GLY A 552 22.15 -7.46 -29.25
CA GLY A 552 22.47 -6.73 -30.48
C GLY A 552 23.84 -6.06 -30.47
N PRO A 553 24.17 -5.28 -31.51
CA PRO A 553 25.43 -4.53 -31.58
C PRO A 553 25.47 -3.39 -30.55
N GLY A 554 26.58 -3.25 -29.84
CA GLY A 554 26.80 -2.18 -28.88
C GLY A 554 27.13 -0.80 -29.50
N PRO A 555 27.24 0.25 -28.68
CA PRO A 555 27.27 0.20 -27.22
C PRO A 555 25.89 -0.03 -26.58
N CYS A 556 25.87 -0.74 -25.45
CA CYS A 556 24.67 -1.01 -24.67
C CYS A 556 24.79 -0.37 -23.27
N ARG A 557 23.70 0.18 -22.76
CA ARG A 557 23.65 0.75 -21.41
C ARG A 557 23.68 -0.37 -20.36
N ILE A 558 24.49 -0.20 -19.31
CA ILE A 558 24.43 -1.07 -18.14
C ILE A 558 23.18 -0.70 -17.32
N PRO A 559 22.22 -1.61 -17.14
CA PRO A 559 21.05 -1.34 -16.31
C PRO A 559 21.45 -1.35 -14.83
N PRO A 560 20.91 -0.47 -13.97
CA PRO A 560 21.31 -0.38 -12.56
C PRO A 560 20.97 -1.62 -11.72
N PHE A 561 20.14 -2.53 -12.24
CA PHE A 561 19.66 -3.74 -11.57
C PHE A 561 19.93 -4.99 -12.43
N GLY A 562 20.92 -4.93 -13.33
CA GLY A 562 21.29 -6.05 -14.19
C GLY A 562 22.73 -5.97 -14.67
N VAL A 563 23.07 -6.76 -15.69
CA VAL A 563 24.44 -6.91 -16.19
C VAL A 563 24.46 -6.82 -17.72
N VAL A 564 25.62 -6.50 -18.28
CA VAL A 564 25.85 -6.58 -19.73
C VAL A 564 27.01 -7.53 -20.01
N VAL A 565 26.76 -8.56 -20.80
CA VAL A 565 27.80 -9.41 -21.38
C VAL A 565 28.16 -8.84 -22.75
N THR A 566 29.45 -8.72 -23.06
CA THR A 566 29.92 -8.33 -24.39
C THR A 566 30.74 -9.45 -25.02
N SER A 567 30.69 -9.53 -26.35
CA SER A 567 31.39 -10.54 -27.16
C SER A 567 31.81 -9.94 -28.50
N ASN A 568 32.97 -10.31 -29.05
CA ASN A 568 33.31 -9.96 -30.43
C ASN A 568 32.42 -10.72 -31.44
N ASP A 569 31.97 -11.92 -31.08
CA ASP A 569 31.09 -12.75 -31.89
C ASP A 569 29.61 -12.47 -31.58
N PRO A 570 28.70 -12.53 -32.58
CA PRO A 570 27.26 -12.41 -32.34
C PRO A 570 26.74 -13.47 -31.37
N PHE A 571 25.81 -13.06 -30.50
CA PHE A 571 25.05 -14.01 -29.69
C PHE A 571 24.00 -14.73 -30.54
N PRO A 572 23.67 -16.00 -30.26
CA PRO A 572 22.54 -16.66 -30.90
C PRO A 572 21.24 -15.87 -30.70
N SER A 573 20.42 -15.80 -31.75
CA SER A 573 19.19 -14.99 -31.76
C SER A 573 18.06 -15.54 -30.86
N ASP A 574 18.18 -16.81 -30.46
CA ASP A 574 17.16 -17.57 -29.75
C ASP A 574 17.60 -18.04 -28.36
N LEU A 575 18.65 -17.42 -27.78
CA LEU A 575 19.15 -17.74 -26.44
C LEU A 575 18.02 -17.76 -25.40
N LYS A 576 17.89 -18.90 -24.71
CA LYS A 576 16.94 -19.11 -23.60
C LYS A 576 17.63 -19.83 -22.44
N GLY A 577 16.90 -19.96 -21.33
CA GLY A 577 17.33 -20.79 -20.20
C GLY A 577 18.62 -20.31 -19.55
N LEU A 578 18.76 -19.00 -19.33
CA LEU A 578 19.94 -18.44 -18.70
C LEU A 578 20.14 -19.03 -17.30
N LYS A 579 21.34 -19.52 -17.04
CA LYS A 579 21.73 -20.05 -15.74
C LYS A 579 23.07 -19.47 -15.33
N TRP A 580 23.08 -18.79 -14.20
CA TRP A 580 24.30 -18.27 -13.60
C TRP A 580 24.90 -19.26 -12.61
N SER A 581 26.22 -19.19 -12.46
CA SER A 581 26.95 -19.78 -11.32
C SER A 581 28.03 -18.81 -10.89
N VAL A 582 28.05 -18.47 -9.60
CA VAL A 582 29.03 -17.52 -9.04
C VAL A 582 29.92 -18.24 -8.05
N GLU A 583 31.22 -18.15 -8.24
CA GLU A 583 32.21 -18.61 -7.29
C GLU A 583 32.75 -17.42 -6.50
N PHE A 584 32.82 -17.57 -5.18
CA PHE A 584 33.30 -16.55 -4.25
C PHE A 584 34.62 -17.00 -3.62
N ARG A 585 35.57 -16.07 -3.44
CA ARG A 585 36.90 -16.40 -2.88
C ARG A 585 36.88 -16.64 -1.37
N ASP A 586 35.95 -15.99 -0.69
CA ASP A 586 35.89 -15.75 0.75
C ASP A 586 34.55 -16.20 1.35
N LEU A 587 33.86 -17.13 0.68
CA LEU A 587 32.66 -17.75 1.24
C LEU A 587 33.04 -18.54 2.51
N PRO A 588 32.40 -18.28 3.67
CA PRO A 588 32.81 -18.86 4.94
C PRO A 588 32.52 -20.37 5.04
N VAL A 589 31.70 -20.89 4.13
CA VAL A 589 31.35 -22.31 4.04
C VAL A 589 31.40 -22.77 2.59
N PRO A 590 31.68 -24.05 2.30
CA PRO A 590 31.55 -24.59 0.95
C PRO A 590 30.14 -24.36 0.37
N LYS A 591 30.06 -23.96 -0.90
CA LYS A 591 28.78 -23.71 -1.61
C LYS A 591 27.83 -24.91 -1.56
N SER A 592 28.35 -26.13 -1.56
CA SER A 592 27.57 -27.39 -1.42
C SER A 592 26.82 -27.52 -0.08
N ARG A 593 27.25 -26.80 0.96
CA ARG A 593 26.60 -26.74 2.27
C ARG A 593 25.54 -25.64 2.37
N LEU A 594 25.45 -24.73 1.41
CA LEU A 594 24.45 -23.66 1.44
C LEU A 594 23.04 -24.21 1.22
N SER A 595 22.07 -23.63 1.92
CA SER A 595 20.66 -23.72 1.57
C SER A 595 20.22 -22.49 0.78
N TRP A 596 20.69 -21.31 1.19
CA TRP A 596 20.43 -20.06 0.51
C TRP A 596 21.50 -19.02 0.84
N LEU A 597 21.69 -18.05 -0.06
CA LEU A 597 22.60 -16.91 0.08
C LEU A 597 22.03 -15.74 -0.71
N PHE A 598 21.90 -14.58 -0.09
CA PHE A 598 21.35 -13.37 -0.72
C PHE A 598 22.32 -12.21 -0.50
N GLY A 599 22.54 -11.41 -1.54
CA GLY A 599 23.20 -10.10 -1.46
C GLY A 599 22.17 -9.00 -1.25
N GLY A 600 22.60 -7.73 -1.30
CA GLY A 600 21.68 -6.60 -1.20
C GLY A 600 21.48 -6.04 0.21
N PHE A 601 22.16 -6.54 1.23
CA PHE A 601 22.01 -6.07 2.61
C PHE A 601 22.98 -4.95 2.96
N ASN A 602 22.62 -4.19 4.00
CA ASN A 602 23.53 -3.27 4.65
C ASN A 602 24.08 -3.91 5.93
N LEU A 603 25.39 -4.18 6.00
CA LEU A 603 26.00 -4.76 7.20
C LEU A 603 26.27 -3.67 8.23
N LEU A 604 25.67 -3.81 9.41
CA LEU A 604 25.84 -2.86 10.51
C LEU A 604 27.00 -3.27 11.43
N VAL A 605 27.13 -4.57 11.68
CA VAL A 605 28.22 -5.17 12.47
C VAL A 605 28.75 -6.38 11.72
N VAL A 606 30.07 -6.54 11.68
CA VAL A 606 30.73 -7.72 11.10
C VAL A 606 31.96 -8.09 11.91
N ASN A 607 32.08 -9.35 12.31
CA ASN A 607 33.15 -9.88 13.16
C ASN A 607 33.41 -9.00 14.41
N GLY A 608 32.35 -8.66 15.14
CA GLY A 608 32.40 -7.78 16.32
C GLY A 608 32.60 -6.29 16.04
N ARG A 609 32.92 -5.90 14.80
CA ARG A 609 33.17 -4.49 14.45
C ARG A 609 31.88 -3.78 14.07
N ASN A 610 31.48 -2.80 14.87
CA ASN A 610 30.41 -1.86 14.52
C ASN A 610 30.86 -0.90 13.41
N LEU A 611 30.18 -0.94 12.27
CA LEU A 611 30.45 -0.10 11.10
C LEU A 611 29.71 1.25 11.15
N TYR A 612 28.84 1.44 12.14
CA TYR A 612 27.93 2.58 12.30
C TYR A 612 28.10 3.28 13.65
N ARG A 613 29.27 3.15 14.29
CA ARG A 613 29.56 3.85 15.55
C ARG A 613 29.60 5.36 15.36
N THR A 614 30.15 5.82 14.24
CA THR A 614 30.18 7.23 13.86
C THR A 614 29.55 7.44 12.48
N TYR A 615 29.09 8.66 12.21
CA TYR A 615 28.57 9.03 10.89
C TYR A 615 29.58 8.79 9.76
N VAL A 616 30.87 9.08 10.01
CA VAL A 616 31.95 8.89 9.02
C VAL A 616 32.17 7.42 8.70
N GLU A 617 32.19 6.55 9.71
CA GLU A 617 32.30 5.10 9.49
C GLU A 617 31.10 4.55 8.72
N ALA A 618 29.88 5.02 9.07
CA ALA A 618 28.66 4.65 8.38
C ALA A 618 28.68 5.08 6.90
N GLU A 619 29.10 6.29 6.59
CA GLU A 619 29.27 6.73 5.20
C GLU A 619 30.30 5.88 4.45
N ASN A 620 31.42 5.56 5.08
CA ASN A 620 32.46 4.74 4.46
C ASN A 620 31.96 3.32 4.20
N ALA A 621 31.15 2.75 5.11
CA ALA A 621 30.48 1.48 4.91
C ALA A 621 29.52 1.53 3.71
N LEU A 622 28.64 2.53 3.63
CA LEU A 622 27.69 2.69 2.52
C LEU A 622 28.40 2.92 1.17
N LYS A 623 29.50 3.69 1.16
CA LYS A 623 30.35 3.89 -0.03
C LYS A 623 30.98 2.57 -0.48
N ARG A 624 31.58 1.83 0.44
CA ARG A 624 32.19 0.51 0.17
C ARG A 624 31.18 -0.49 -0.37
N GLU A 625 29.97 -0.48 0.17
CA GLU A 625 28.87 -1.36 -0.24
C GLU A 625 28.26 -0.98 -1.60
N GLY A 626 28.63 0.18 -2.14
CA GLY A 626 28.12 0.67 -3.42
C GLY A 626 26.74 1.32 -3.33
N TRP A 627 26.15 1.51 -2.14
CA TRP A 627 24.85 2.19 -1.98
C TRP A 627 24.85 3.63 -2.50
N TYR A 628 26.00 4.30 -2.46
CA TYR A 628 26.19 5.65 -2.99
C TYR A 628 26.62 5.68 -4.46
N HIS A 629 26.81 4.53 -5.10
CA HIS A 629 27.06 4.50 -6.54
C HIS A 629 25.86 5.10 -7.28
N PRO A 630 26.04 5.99 -8.28
CA PRO A 630 24.93 6.65 -8.97
C PRO A 630 23.89 5.67 -9.50
N GLN A 631 24.33 4.54 -10.07
CA GLN A 631 23.43 3.49 -10.52
C GLN A 631 22.68 2.81 -9.36
N SER A 632 23.33 2.56 -8.22
CA SER A 632 22.65 1.93 -7.07
C SER A 632 21.62 2.86 -6.46
N ARG A 633 21.79 4.18 -6.55
CA ARG A 633 20.78 5.13 -6.05
C ARG A 633 19.49 5.08 -6.85
N LEU A 634 19.56 4.71 -8.13
CA LEU A 634 18.38 4.50 -8.98
C LEU A 634 17.56 3.27 -8.57
N THR A 635 18.13 2.37 -7.76
CA THR A 635 17.44 1.18 -7.24
C THR A 635 16.83 1.40 -5.85
N GLN A 636 16.76 2.64 -5.37
CA GLN A 636 16.33 2.97 -4.00
C GLN A 636 15.19 3.98 -4.02
N GLU A 637 14.02 3.62 -3.46
CA GLU A 637 12.91 4.57 -3.27
C GLU A 637 13.26 5.61 -2.20
N THR A 638 13.91 5.16 -1.12
CA THR A 638 14.44 6.01 -0.05
C THR A 638 15.93 5.74 0.04
N GLN A 639 16.74 6.80 -0.09
CA GLN A 639 18.19 6.69 0.02
C GLN A 639 18.59 6.31 1.45
N LEU A 640 19.63 5.49 1.60
CA LEU A 640 20.17 5.15 2.91
C LEU A 640 20.96 6.34 3.47
N VAL A 641 20.37 7.08 4.41
CA VAL A 641 21.02 8.18 5.12
C VAL A 641 21.34 7.74 6.56
N PRO A 642 22.63 7.69 6.98
CA PRO A 642 23.00 7.15 8.28
C PRO A 642 22.35 7.80 9.49
N GLY A 643 22.23 9.13 9.47
CA GLY A 643 21.72 9.92 10.60
C GLY A 643 20.21 10.05 10.66
N GLU A 644 19.47 9.50 9.68
CA GLU A 644 18.02 9.61 9.66
C GLU A 644 17.35 8.47 10.41
N ARG A 645 16.46 8.85 11.33
CA ARG A 645 15.55 7.91 11.98
C ARG A 645 14.50 7.45 10.98
N GLN A 646 14.40 6.14 10.83
CA GLN A 646 13.45 5.50 9.92
C GLN A 646 12.88 4.23 10.59
N PRO A 647 11.75 3.68 10.12
CA PRO A 647 11.40 2.32 10.47
C PRO A 647 12.49 1.37 9.94
N ARG A 648 12.93 0.42 10.78
CA ARG A 648 14.03 -0.50 10.47
C ARG A 648 13.69 -1.91 10.94
N ALA A 649 14.24 -2.91 10.28
CA ALA A 649 14.31 -4.28 10.78
C ALA A 649 15.77 -4.74 10.70
N VAL A 650 16.28 -5.35 11.76
CA VAL A 650 17.66 -5.85 11.83
C VAL A 650 17.68 -7.29 12.29
N PHE A 651 18.59 -8.06 11.69
CA PHE A 651 18.79 -9.47 11.99
C PHE A 651 20.27 -9.73 12.25
N GLY A 652 20.59 -10.53 13.25
CA GLY A 652 21.97 -10.78 13.62
C GLY A 652 22.18 -12.10 14.32
N ARG A 653 23.46 -12.46 14.43
CA ARG A 653 23.94 -13.63 15.19
C ARG A 653 25.04 -13.20 16.13
N THR A 654 24.99 -13.67 17.36
CA THR A 654 26.04 -13.47 18.35
C THR A 654 27.10 -14.57 18.24
N SER A 655 28.27 -14.28 18.81
CA SER A 655 29.39 -15.22 18.94
C SER A 655 29.05 -16.52 19.70
N ASN A 656 28.04 -16.51 20.57
CA ASN A 656 27.56 -17.73 21.24
C ASN A 656 26.41 -18.42 20.48
N GLY A 657 26.14 -18.04 19.23
CA GLY A 657 25.11 -18.67 18.41
C GLY A 657 23.68 -18.30 18.81
N LYS A 658 23.46 -17.10 19.38
CA LYS A 658 22.11 -16.56 19.55
C LYS A 658 21.72 -15.72 18.35
N ILE A 659 20.45 -15.79 17.99
CA ILE A 659 19.86 -15.06 16.88
C ILE A 659 18.98 -13.95 17.44
N ILE A 660 19.21 -12.75 16.91
CA ILE A 660 18.46 -11.55 17.22
C ILE A 660 17.66 -11.12 15.99
N LEU A 661 16.39 -10.80 16.22
CA LEU A 661 15.55 -10.08 15.26
C LEU A 661 14.92 -8.90 16.00
N LEU A 662 15.20 -7.67 15.56
CA LEU A 662 14.54 -6.46 16.07
C LEU A 662 13.84 -5.73 14.93
N THR A 663 12.72 -5.10 15.25
CA THR A 663 11.97 -4.22 14.37
C THR A 663 11.61 -2.96 15.13
N PHE A 664 11.80 -1.83 14.47
CA PHE A 664 11.56 -0.50 14.97
C PHE A 664 10.48 0.14 14.11
N SER A 665 9.37 0.50 14.73
CA SER A 665 8.32 1.25 14.05
C SER A 665 8.77 2.70 13.86
N GLY A 666 8.30 3.41 12.84
CA GLY A 666 8.75 4.77 12.56
C GLY A 666 7.79 5.53 11.65
N ARG A 667 8.02 6.83 11.43
CA ARG A 667 7.14 7.70 10.61
C ARG A 667 5.67 7.69 11.07
N THR A 668 5.47 7.56 12.38
CA THR A 668 4.17 7.70 13.06
C THR A 668 4.35 8.69 14.19
N GLU A 669 3.28 9.24 14.78
CA GLU A 669 3.48 10.17 15.90
C GLU A 669 4.01 9.44 17.14
N ILE A 670 3.51 8.23 17.39
CA ILE A 670 3.87 7.44 18.57
C ILE A 670 5.24 6.76 18.44
N SER A 671 5.81 6.70 17.22
CA SER A 671 7.11 6.07 16.99
C SER A 671 7.90 6.79 15.91
N ARG A 672 9.07 7.31 16.30
CA ARG A 672 9.96 8.09 15.43
C ARG A 672 10.87 7.23 14.55
N GLY A 673 11.04 5.95 14.86
CA GLY A 673 12.02 5.09 14.21
C GLY A 673 13.43 5.29 14.77
N VAL A 674 14.40 4.62 14.16
CA VAL A 674 15.80 4.63 14.62
C VAL A 674 16.77 4.88 13.47
N THR A 675 17.91 5.49 13.79
CA THR A 675 19.07 5.51 12.90
C THR A 675 19.72 4.11 12.86
N PHE A 676 20.67 3.90 11.95
CA PHE A 676 21.44 2.66 11.96
C PHE A 676 22.29 2.51 13.22
N SER A 677 22.91 3.58 13.71
CA SER A 677 23.70 3.55 14.95
C SER A 677 22.84 3.20 16.17
N GLU A 678 21.64 3.77 16.25
CA GLU A 678 20.67 3.46 17.31
C GLU A 678 20.21 2.00 17.21
N SER A 679 19.97 1.46 16.02
CA SER A 679 19.61 0.05 15.87
C SER A 679 20.70 -0.91 16.38
N VAL A 680 21.98 -0.58 16.17
CA VAL A 680 23.12 -1.34 16.74
C VAL A 680 23.15 -1.20 18.26
N LEU A 681 22.86 -0.02 18.80
CA LEU A 681 22.80 0.21 20.25
C LEU A 681 21.69 -0.64 20.89
N PHE A 682 20.48 -0.65 20.31
CA PHE A 682 19.36 -1.49 20.75
C PHE A 682 19.72 -2.97 20.73
N ALA A 683 20.30 -3.45 19.64
CA ALA A 683 20.76 -4.82 19.54
C ALA A 683 21.80 -5.15 20.63
N SER A 684 22.79 -4.30 20.81
CA SER A 684 23.89 -4.52 21.78
C SER A 684 23.41 -4.53 23.23
N ARG A 685 22.37 -3.74 23.58
CA ARG A 685 21.77 -3.76 24.93
C ARG A 685 20.86 -4.96 25.17
N PHE A 686 20.34 -5.58 24.11
CA PHE A 686 19.42 -6.71 24.25
C PHE A 686 20.15 -8.05 24.49
N ILE A 687 21.38 -8.19 23.99
CA ILE A 687 22.23 -9.37 24.22
C ILE A 687 22.85 -9.35 25.64
N GLU A 688 23.46 -10.46 26.07
CA GLU A 688 24.05 -10.56 27.40
C GLU A 688 25.38 -9.79 27.52
N ASN A 689 25.69 -9.34 28.74
CA ASN A 689 26.94 -8.62 29.01
C ASN A 689 28.17 -9.47 28.63
N GLY A 690 29.05 -8.91 27.79
CA GLY A 690 30.28 -9.57 27.32
C GLY A 690 30.13 -10.39 26.04
N GLU A 691 28.91 -10.53 25.52
CA GLU A 691 28.64 -11.17 24.23
C GLU A 691 28.86 -10.17 23.08
N ASN A 692 29.48 -10.63 21.98
CA ASN A 692 29.69 -9.84 20.78
C ASN A 692 28.88 -10.38 19.61
N PHE A 693 28.57 -9.53 18.62
CA PHE A 693 27.96 -9.95 17.36
C PHE A 693 29.00 -10.56 16.42
N ASP A 694 28.69 -11.72 15.85
CA ASP A 694 29.37 -12.18 14.64
C ASP A 694 28.94 -11.30 13.46
N PHE A 695 27.65 -10.98 13.38
CA PHE A 695 27.13 -9.99 12.47
C PHE A 695 25.80 -9.38 12.93
N LEU A 696 25.48 -8.21 12.37
CA LEU A 696 24.16 -7.60 12.41
C LEU A 696 23.91 -6.95 11.04
N VAL A 697 22.80 -7.30 10.40
CA VAL A 697 22.41 -6.78 9.09
C VAL A 697 21.11 -5.98 9.20
N ASN A 698 21.00 -4.91 8.41
CA ASN A 698 19.74 -4.23 8.19
C ASN A 698 18.98 -4.91 7.03
N LEU A 699 17.73 -5.28 7.30
CA LEU A 699 16.76 -5.81 6.33
C LEU A 699 16.00 -4.66 5.65
N ASP A 700 15.11 -4.98 4.71
CA ASP A 700 14.28 -3.94 4.08
C ASP A 700 13.42 -3.19 5.11
N GLY A 701 13.55 -1.86 5.13
CA GLY A 701 13.01 -0.99 6.17
C GLY A 701 11.84 -0.14 5.68
N GLY A 702 11.69 1.06 6.24
CA GLY A 702 10.63 1.98 5.81
C GLY A 702 9.24 1.37 5.98
N ALA A 703 8.38 1.54 4.98
CA ALA A 703 7.03 0.96 5.02
C ALA A 703 7.00 -0.57 4.93
N SER A 704 8.08 -1.21 4.47
CA SER A 704 8.21 -2.66 4.46
C SER A 704 8.48 -3.22 5.85
N SER A 705 8.97 -2.41 6.80
CA SER A 705 9.32 -2.87 8.14
C SER A 705 8.08 -3.32 8.92
N PHE A 706 8.03 -4.61 9.29
CA PHE A 706 7.00 -5.15 10.17
C PHE A 706 7.55 -6.30 11.03
N PHE A 707 6.87 -6.58 12.14
CA PHE A 707 7.13 -7.71 13.02
C PHE A 707 5.80 -8.40 13.35
N MET A 708 5.66 -9.63 12.90
CA MET A 708 4.48 -10.45 13.12
C MET A 708 4.88 -11.76 13.80
N VAL A 709 4.13 -12.15 14.81
CA VAL A 709 4.24 -13.45 15.46
C VAL A 709 3.10 -14.34 14.99
N PHE A 710 3.36 -15.65 14.85
CA PHE A 710 2.33 -16.61 14.53
C PHE A 710 2.41 -17.84 15.43
N ASP A 711 1.25 -18.45 15.71
CA ASP A 711 1.12 -19.74 16.39
C ASP A 711 -0.06 -20.53 15.82
N ASN A 712 0.23 -21.67 15.18
CA ASN A 712 -0.73 -22.62 14.59
C ASN A 712 -1.80 -21.94 13.71
N GLY A 713 -1.37 -21.02 12.86
CA GLY A 713 -2.24 -20.29 11.92
C GLY A 713 -2.80 -18.98 12.46
N GLU A 714 -2.81 -18.76 13.78
CA GLU A 714 -3.10 -17.43 14.35
C GLU A 714 -1.91 -16.51 14.12
N LYS A 715 -2.17 -15.26 13.73
CA LYS A 715 -1.15 -14.24 13.46
C LYS A 715 -1.47 -12.96 14.20
N LYS A 716 -0.45 -12.37 14.83
CA LYS A 716 -0.54 -11.07 15.51
C LYS A 716 0.59 -10.17 15.03
N LEU A 717 0.23 -8.99 14.54
CA LEU A 717 1.17 -7.95 14.16
C LEU A 717 1.54 -7.14 15.41
N LEU A 718 2.81 -7.11 15.78
CA LEU A 718 3.30 -6.44 17.00
C LEU A 718 3.87 -5.04 16.71
N SER A 719 4.39 -4.84 15.51
CA SER A 719 4.90 -3.55 15.06
C SER A 719 3.79 -2.62 14.57
N MET A 720 4.12 -1.34 14.38
CA MET A 720 3.32 -0.38 13.62
C MET A 720 4.00 -0.08 12.26
N PRO A 721 3.67 -0.80 11.17
CA PRO A 721 4.19 -0.51 9.85
C PRO A 721 3.90 0.93 9.43
N ALA A 722 4.88 1.58 8.81
CA ALA A 722 4.72 2.93 8.30
C ALA A 722 3.82 2.93 7.06
N PRO A 723 3.02 4.00 6.84
CA PRO A 723 2.20 4.12 5.64
C PRO A 723 3.08 4.28 4.38
N SER A 724 2.55 3.86 3.24
CA SER A 724 3.09 4.12 1.90
C SER A 724 1.97 4.32 0.88
N SER A 725 2.32 4.40 -0.41
CA SER A 725 1.36 4.37 -1.50
C SER A 725 0.63 3.03 -1.64
N GLU A 726 1.13 1.96 -1.03
CA GLU A 726 0.62 0.59 -1.16
C GLU A 726 0.00 0.05 0.16
N ASN A 727 0.10 0.79 1.26
CA ASN A 727 -0.49 0.39 2.54
C ASN A 727 -0.77 1.59 3.47
N PRO A 728 -1.86 1.55 4.26
CA PRO A 728 -2.07 2.48 5.36
C PRO A 728 -1.14 2.17 6.55
N ALA A 729 -1.05 3.12 7.49
CA ALA A 729 -0.33 2.92 8.75
C ALA A 729 -0.90 1.72 9.52
N GLY A 730 -0.05 0.94 10.17
CA GLY A 730 -0.48 -0.23 10.95
C GLY A 730 -0.80 -1.48 10.12
N VAL A 731 -0.80 -1.39 8.79
CA VAL A 731 -0.97 -2.54 7.88
C VAL A 731 0.36 -2.80 7.16
N PRO A 732 0.91 -4.03 7.20
CA PRO A 732 2.16 -4.34 6.50
C PRO A 732 2.02 -4.13 4.99
N ARG A 733 3.04 -3.50 4.38
CA ARG A 733 3.14 -3.40 2.92
C ARG A 733 3.24 -4.80 2.31
N PRO A 734 2.53 -5.08 1.21
CA PRO A 734 2.81 -6.26 0.40
C PRO A 734 4.27 -6.23 -0.10
N VAL A 735 5.00 -7.33 0.09
CA VAL A 735 6.43 -7.44 -0.28
C VAL A 735 6.66 -8.72 -1.08
N PRO A 736 7.66 -8.76 -1.98
CA PRO A 736 7.97 -9.97 -2.73
C PRO A 736 8.81 -10.97 -1.92
N SER A 737 9.34 -10.55 -0.77
CA SER A 737 10.03 -11.45 0.15
C SER A 737 9.75 -11.15 1.62
N VAL A 738 9.52 -12.21 2.37
CA VAL A 738 9.32 -12.21 3.82
C VAL A 738 10.37 -13.11 4.46
N PHE A 739 10.91 -12.69 5.60
CA PHE A 739 11.85 -13.50 6.37
C PHE A 739 11.10 -14.24 7.46
N LEU A 740 11.14 -15.57 7.42
CA LEU A 740 10.52 -16.45 8.39
C LEU A 740 11.57 -17.01 9.35
N LEU A 741 11.36 -16.78 10.64
CA LEU A 741 12.06 -17.46 11.73
C LEU A 741 11.08 -18.44 12.37
N LYS A 742 11.10 -19.70 11.91
CA LYS A 742 10.23 -20.75 12.44
C LYS A 742 10.85 -21.38 13.69
N LEU A 743 10.12 -21.42 14.80
CA LEU A 743 10.54 -22.09 16.02
C LEU A 743 10.48 -23.61 15.81
N LYS A 744 11.54 -24.31 16.20
CA LYS A 744 11.58 -25.77 16.25
C LYS A 744 10.92 -26.22 17.55
N ASN A 745 10.13 -27.27 17.47
CA ASN A 745 9.38 -27.76 18.61
C ASN A 745 10.31 -28.61 19.49
N PRO A 746 10.67 -28.18 20.71
CA PRO A 746 11.66 -28.87 21.53
C PRO A 746 11.27 -30.33 21.86
N MET A 747 9.97 -30.65 21.86
CA MET A 747 9.49 -32.01 22.16
C MET A 747 9.47 -32.98 20.98
N LYS A 748 9.59 -32.52 19.72
CA LYS A 748 9.57 -33.42 18.55
C LYS A 748 10.95 -33.90 18.10
N GLU A 749 12.03 -33.24 18.53
CA GLU A 749 13.41 -33.63 18.15
C GLU A 749 14.08 -34.58 19.18
N MET A 750 13.39 -34.93 20.27
CA MET A 750 13.84 -35.93 21.26
C MET A 750 13.28 -37.35 20.99
N VAL A 751 12.56 -37.57 19.89
CA VAL A 751 11.97 -38.86 19.50
C VAL A 751 12.68 -39.45 18.29
#